data_AF-A0A7Y5HF28-F1
#
_entry.id   AF-A0A7Y5HF28-F1
#
_cell.length_a   1.000
_cell.length_b   1.000
_cell.length_c   1.000
_cell.angle_alpha   90.00
_cell.angle_beta   90.00
_cell.angle_gamma   90.00
#
_symmetry.space_group_name_H-M   'P 1'
#
loop_
_entity.id
_entity.type
_entity.pdbx_description
1 polymer ?
#
loop_
_entity_poly.entity_id
_entity_poly.type
_entity_poly.pdbx_seq_one_letter_code
_entity_poly.pdbx_strand_id
1 'polypeptide(L)'
;MTGLGGARVLLLAVAAVCVLAAAPALAQDNAECLECHNDREFTATREGKTVSMFVDEARLKASVHARQRCVDCHGDLDGVKKYPHKTGLSPVNCGDCHDKEGEAHGKSLHGQALKKGDEMAPTCSDCHGHHDVLKPEDPAAPTNHMRIPQLCGTCHHEGSPVSRTHEIPQDRILENYSEGMHGEGLFKKGLAVTAVCTSCHTSHDILPHTDPRSSIHHENVAKVCTQCHVQIELVHRKVIEGKLWEEEPHKIPACVDCHQPHKVRRVFYPGNIANKDCLTSECHGKPELAMQRDGKTVSLFVDEAAYAASTHGERTVGCAQCHADVDPSHKRPCETVKKRVDCSACHADQVTQYQSSVHGTLHAKGDPDAPECLDCHDKHATKSKRRHDSPTFPRNVPALCARCHQEGQRAAVRIKGDLDIPGAYYESIHGTALTESGLLVTATCISCHTAHSELPPSDPNSTVHPSRLADTCGACHHGVEQTLMTSVHWPGNAKTDRPLPTCNDCHSSHEISRTDRSDFMTRIVNQCGRCHEEQSETFFDTFHGKVSRLGSERAAKCHDCHGTHGILPPWDPKSTLSRENVVETCAKCHSGSHRRFAGYLTHATHHDRHTYPWLFWSFWVMTGLLIGTLSFGLLHTVAWLIRLWLTRDEWRPHRAAAIAAARALDGLKGEDVVVLDVSEVSPITEFFVLATGDNARHVKALAEEAIRAIREEGASPDSREGLEQGAWAVVDYGPLMIHVFGREQRAFYDLEMLWGDGAKVRWKAPVRRAKAGGDGAKA
;
A
#
# COMPACT_ATOMS: atom_id res chain seq x y z
N MET A 1 -32.92 87.84 38.39
CA MET A 1 -33.92 88.91 38.58
C MET A 1 -35.26 88.33 38.13
N THR A 2 -36.19 88.18 39.09
CA THR A 2 -37.68 88.19 38.97
C THR A 2 -38.36 87.52 37.75
N GLY A 3 -39.33 86.62 37.84
CA GLY A 3 -40.18 86.19 38.94
C GLY A 3 -41.31 85.28 38.42
N LEU A 4 -41.83 84.47 39.35
CA LEU A 4 -43.05 83.64 39.42
C LEU A 4 -44.16 83.76 38.37
N GLY A 5 -44.84 82.61 38.16
CA GLY A 5 -46.29 82.54 38.43
C GLY A 5 -47.15 81.97 37.30
N GLY A 6 -47.69 80.76 37.51
CA GLY A 6 -48.71 80.18 36.63
C GLY A 6 -50.14 80.59 37.02
N ALA A 7 -51.06 80.44 36.06
CA ALA A 7 -52.48 80.01 36.17
C ALA A 7 -53.18 80.36 34.85
N ARG A 8 -53.62 79.40 34.03
CA ARG A 8 -54.91 78.67 34.05
C ARG A 8 -56.13 79.52 33.63
N VAL A 9 -56.85 78.99 32.62
CA VAL A 9 -58.32 78.96 32.42
C VAL A 9 -58.90 79.75 31.23
N LEU A 10 -59.43 78.94 30.29
CA LEU A 10 -60.59 79.12 29.39
C LEU A 10 -60.84 80.46 28.68
N LEU A 11 -60.82 80.41 27.34
CA LEU A 11 -61.96 80.85 26.53
C LEU A 11 -61.95 80.15 25.17
N LEU A 12 -62.68 79.03 25.13
CA LEU A 12 -63.31 78.46 23.94
C LEU A 12 -64.22 79.50 23.29
N ALA A 13 -64.19 79.60 21.95
CA ALA A 13 -65.35 79.82 21.07
C ALA A 13 -65.05 80.59 19.76
N VAL A 14 -63.99 80.28 18.99
CA VAL A 14 -63.94 80.64 17.55
C VAL A 14 -63.07 79.63 16.78
N ALA A 15 -63.56 78.41 16.56
CA ALA A 15 -63.02 77.50 15.53
C ALA A 15 -63.98 76.35 15.17
N ALA A 16 -65.28 76.52 15.42
CA ALA A 16 -66.30 75.67 14.82
C ALA A 16 -66.69 76.32 13.48
N VAL A 17 -66.78 75.52 12.42
CA VAL A 17 -66.98 75.91 11.01
C VAL A 17 -65.68 76.18 10.23
N CYS A 18 -64.85 75.14 10.09
CA CYS A 18 -64.08 74.82 8.86
C CYS A 18 -63.36 73.45 8.95
N VAL A 19 -63.93 72.48 9.66
CA VAL A 19 -63.44 71.08 9.68
C VAL A 19 -64.49 70.20 9.01
N LEU A 20 -64.57 70.31 7.68
CA LEU A 20 -65.43 69.49 6.83
C LEU A 20 -64.83 69.41 5.41
N ALA A 21 -63.54 69.10 5.32
CA ALA A 21 -62.87 68.64 4.09
C ALA A 21 -61.40 68.28 4.38
N ALA A 22 -61.17 67.19 5.09
CA ALA A 22 -59.99 66.32 4.99
C ALA A 22 -60.12 65.26 6.09
N ALA A 23 -61.03 64.29 5.90
CA ALA A 23 -60.80 63.01 6.52
C ALA A 23 -59.48 62.48 5.95
N PRO A 24 -58.44 62.18 6.76
CA PRO A 24 -57.44 61.26 6.25
C PRO A 24 -58.20 59.99 5.88
N ALA A 25 -58.00 59.56 4.64
CA ALA A 25 -58.56 58.32 4.14
C ALA A 25 -58.35 57.22 5.18
N LEU A 26 -59.43 56.48 5.46
CA LEU A 26 -59.52 55.36 6.39
C LEU A 26 -58.22 54.54 6.40
N ALA A 27 -57.52 54.59 7.54
CA ALA A 27 -56.42 53.71 7.87
C ALA A 27 -56.95 52.28 7.93
N GLN A 28 -56.38 51.37 7.13
CA GLN A 28 -56.73 49.95 7.14
C GLN A 28 -56.39 49.33 8.51
N ASP A 29 -57.36 48.69 9.16
CA ASP A 29 -57.20 48.06 10.48
C ASP A 29 -56.73 46.59 10.33
N ASN A 30 -55.98 46.09 11.32
CA ASN A 30 -55.44 44.73 11.30
C ASN A 30 -56.53 43.66 11.29
N ALA A 31 -57.71 43.98 11.84
CA ALA A 31 -58.87 43.10 11.84
C ALA A 31 -59.25 42.65 10.42
N GLU A 32 -59.16 43.54 9.43
CA GLU A 32 -59.50 43.24 8.02
C GLU A 32 -58.53 42.22 7.41
N CYS A 33 -57.24 42.27 7.78
CA CYS A 33 -56.26 41.28 7.33
C CYS A 33 -56.45 39.94 8.03
N LEU A 34 -56.74 39.97 9.34
CA LEU A 34 -56.87 38.77 10.17
C LEU A 34 -58.14 37.97 9.89
N GLU A 35 -59.16 38.54 9.24
CA GLU A 35 -60.34 37.79 8.76
C GLU A 35 -59.97 36.59 7.86
N CYS A 36 -58.93 36.73 7.04
CA CYS A 36 -58.41 35.63 6.21
C CYS A 36 -57.11 35.05 6.78
N HIS A 37 -56.24 35.87 7.35
CA HIS A 37 -54.92 35.43 7.79
C HIS A 37 -54.89 34.75 9.17
N ASN A 38 -55.96 34.77 9.96
CA ASN A 38 -56.04 34.04 11.23
C ASN A 38 -56.55 32.59 11.07
N ASP A 39 -56.67 32.08 9.84
CA ASP A 39 -57.01 30.69 9.56
C ASP A 39 -55.76 29.83 9.41
N ARG A 40 -55.66 28.77 10.21
CA ARG A 40 -54.52 27.83 10.25
C ARG A 40 -54.38 27.00 8.97
N GLU A 41 -55.48 26.81 8.23
CA GLU A 41 -55.47 26.07 6.97
C GLU A 41 -55.17 26.98 5.78
N PHE A 42 -55.05 28.30 5.99
CA PHE A 42 -54.81 29.23 4.91
C PHE A 42 -53.40 29.09 4.36
N THR A 43 -53.32 28.77 3.07
CA THR A 43 -52.08 28.53 2.34
C THR A 43 -52.10 29.24 0.99
N ALA A 44 -50.91 29.57 0.49
CA ALA A 44 -50.73 30.09 -0.86
C ALA A 44 -49.58 29.36 -1.56
N THR A 45 -49.55 29.40 -2.88
CA THR A 45 -48.44 28.85 -3.67
C THR A 45 -47.43 29.96 -3.98
N ARG A 46 -46.18 29.79 -3.54
CA ARG A 46 -45.06 30.68 -3.85
C ARG A 46 -43.95 29.85 -4.51
N GLU A 47 -43.58 30.19 -5.74
CA GLU A 47 -42.52 29.51 -6.49
C GLU A 47 -42.69 27.97 -6.57
N GLY A 48 -43.93 27.51 -6.72
CA GLY A 48 -44.26 26.08 -6.82
C GLY A 48 -44.32 25.32 -5.49
N LYS A 49 -44.10 25.98 -4.35
CA LYS A 49 -44.23 25.40 -3.00
C LYS A 49 -45.46 25.95 -2.27
N THR A 50 -46.19 25.07 -1.58
CA THR A 50 -47.30 25.46 -0.69
C THR A 50 -46.72 26.03 0.60
N VAL A 51 -47.04 27.28 0.89
CA VAL A 51 -46.60 28.01 2.09
C VAL A 51 -47.81 28.46 2.91
N SER A 52 -47.72 28.35 4.24
CA SER A 52 -48.78 28.81 5.14
C SER A 52 -48.84 30.34 5.14
N MET A 53 -50.05 30.88 5.07
CA MET A 53 -50.37 32.30 5.16
C MET A 53 -50.95 32.68 6.53
N PHE A 54 -50.93 31.73 7.48
CA PHE A 54 -51.47 31.89 8.81
C PHE A 54 -50.62 32.86 9.65
N VAL A 55 -51.31 33.78 10.32
CA VAL A 55 -50.78 34.72 11.30
C VAL A 55 -51.54 34.50 12.60
N ASP A 56 -50.84 34.02 13.62
CA ASP A 56 -51.42 33.82 14.94
C ASP A 56 -51.60 35.18 15.64
N GLU A 57 -52.85 35.64 15.70
CA GLU A 57 -53.20 36.92 16.31
C GLU A 57 -52.74 37.03 17.77
N ALA A 58 -52.78 35.93 18.53
CA ALA A 58 -52.38 35.95 19.94
C ALA A 58 -50.86 36.12 20.06
N ARG A 59 -50.07 35.49 19.18
CA ARG A 59 -48.61 35.69 19.13
C ARG A 59 -48.23 37.07 18.64
N LEU A 60 -48.93 37.59 17.63
CA LEU A 60 -48.70 38.96 17.15
C LEU A 60 -48.97 39.99 18.25
N LYS A 61 -50.05 39.81 19.02
CA LYS A 61 -50.36 40.64 20.20
C LYS A 61 -49.34 40.52 21.34
N ALA A 62 -48.63 39.40 21.44
CA ALA A 62 -47.55 39.20 22.40
C ALA A 62 -46.19 39.74 21.90
N SER A 63 -46.07 40.03 20.60
CA SER A 63 -44.84 40.57 20.01
C SER A 63 -44.57 42.02 20.42
N VAL A 64 -43.33 42.47 20.21
CA VAL A 64 -42.95 43.89 20.38
C VAL A 64 -43.66 44.81 19.38
N HIS A 65 -44.19 44.25 18.29
CA HIS A 65 -44.92 44.97 17.24
C HIS A 65 -46.45 44.88 17.40
N ALA A 66 -46.95 44.47 18.57
CA ALA A 66 -48.40 44.30 18.82
C ALA A 66 -49.28 45.52 18.51
N ARG A 67 -48.70 46.73 18.45
CA ARG A 67 -49.40 47.98 18.15
C ARG A 67 -49.23 48.46 16.71
N GLN A 68 -48.41 47.80 15.91
CA GLN A 68 -48.16 48.16 14.51
C GLN A 68 -49.25 47.60 13.62
N ARG A 69 -49.61 48.34 12.58
CA ARG A 69 -50.57 47.86 11.58
C ARG A 69 -49.86 46.96 10.58
N CYS A 70 -50.57 45.99 10.02
CA CYS A 70 -50.05 45.08 8.99
C CYS A 70 -49.47 45.87 7.81
N VAL A 71 -50.14 46.96 7.40
CA VAL A 71 -49.70 47.84 6.31
C VAL A 71 -48.48 48.70 6.64
N ASP A 72 -48.14 48.88 7.92
CA ASP A 72 -46.93 49.62 8.33
C ASP A 72 -45.65 48.82 8.01
N CYS A 73 -45.77 47.48 7.93
CA CYS A 73 -44.69 46.59 7.50
C CYS A 73 -44.89 46.11 6.05
N HIS A 74 -46.14 45.86 5.64
CA HIS A 74 -46.52 45.52 4.27
C HIS A 74 -46.97 46.76 3.51
N GLY A 75 -46.04 47.71 3.29
CA GLY A 75 -46.35 48.99 2.63
C GLY A 75 -47.00 48.86 1.24
N ASP A 76 -46.76 47.74 0.53
CA ASP A 76 -47.40 47.41 -0.75
C ASP A 76 -48.93 47.28 -0.66
N LEU A 77 -49.47 47.11 0.55
CA LEU A 77 -50.89 46.99 0.82
C LEU A 77 -51.54 48.31 1.27
N ASP A 78 -50.76 49.39 1.46
CA ASP A 78 -51.32 50.66 1.91
C ASP A 78 -52.30 51.23 0.87
N GLY A 79 -53.53 51.48 1.30
CA GLY A 79 -54.62 51.96 0.43
C GLY A 79 -55.25 50.91 -0.50
N VAL A 80 -54.88 49.63 -0.40
CA VAL A 80 -55.49 48.54 -1.18
C VAL A 80 -56.89 48.22 -0.66
N LYS A 81 -57.90 48.42 -1.52
CA LYS A 81 -59.33 48.19 -1.18
C LYS A 81 -59.94 46.95 -1.84
N LYS A 82 -59.18 46.22 -2.66
CA LYS A 82 -59.66 45.06 -3.41
C LYS A 82 -59.09 43.78 -2.82
N TYR A 83 -59.94 43.03 -2.11
CA TYR A 83 -59.63 41.74 -1.52
C TYR A 83 -60.31 40.59 -2.30
N PRO A 84 -59.67 39.42 -2.45
CA PRO A 84 -58.30 39.10 -2.01
C PRO A 84 -57.25 39.92 -2.78
N HIS A 85 -56.22 40.37 -2.06
CA HIS A 85 -55.15 41.18 -2.65
C HIS A 85 -54.26 40.33 -3.56
N LYS A 86 -53.46 40.96 -4.43
CA LYS A 86 -52.55 40.26 -5.34
C LYS A 86 -51.52 39.46 -4.54
N THR A 87 -51.18 38.25 -5.03
CA THR A 87 -50.11 37.42 -4.48
C THR A 87 -48.72 37.94 -4.89
N GLY A 88 -47.71 37.69 -4.05
CA GLY A 88 -46.34 38.13 -4.29
C GLY A 88 -46.05 39.55 -3.78
N LEU A 89 -46.33 39.80 -2.50
CA LEU A 89 -45.90 41.03 -1.81
C LEU A 89 -44.37 41.08 -1.72
N SER A 90 -43.83 42.29 -1.71
CA SER A 90 -42.40 42.49 -1.46
C SER A 90 -42.06 42.01 -0.04
N PRO A 91 -40.87 41.42 0.17
CA PRO A 91 -40.39 41.10 1.52
C PRO A 91 -40.36 42.34 2.40
N VAL A 92 -40.77 42.19 3.67
CA VAL A 92 -40.74 43.27 4.66
C VAL A 92 -39.29 43.68 4.93
N ASN A 93 -39.00 44.98 4.84
CA ASN A 93 -37.69 45.52 5.19
C ASN A 93 -37.71 46.12 6.60
N CYS A 94 -37.20 45.37 7.58
CA CYS A 94 -37.12 45.86 8.97
C CYS A 94 -36.27 47.13 9.10
N GLY A 95 -35.32 47.37 8.18
CA GLY A 95 -34.40 48.50 8.21
C GLY A 95 -35.06 49.87 7.98
N ASP A 96 -36.30 49.90 7.48
CA ASP A 96 -37.03 51.16 7.29
C ASP A 96 -37.38 51.84 8.63
N CYS A 97 -37.54 51.03 9.69
CA CYS A 97 -37.77 51.51 11.06
C CYS A 97 -36.59 51.20 12.01
N HIS A 98 -35.80 50.16 11.72
CA HIS A 98 -34.60 49.77 12.46
C HIS A 98 -33.34 50.10 11.64
N ASP A 99 -33.18 51.38 11.33
CA ASP A 99 -32.16 51.91 10.43
C ASP A 99 -30.74 51.51 10.85
N LYS A 100 -30.43 51.65 12.15
CA LYS A 100 -29.11 51.33 12.70
C LYS A 100 -28.79 49.84 12.64
N GLU A 101 -29.72 49.00 13.08
CA GLU A 101 -29.55 47.55 13.09
C GLU A 101 -29.52 47.00 11.65
N GLY A 102 -30.34 47.57 10.75
CA GLY A 102 -30.34 47.25 9.33
C GLY A 102 -29.03 47.62 8.64
N GLU A 103 -28.46 48.79 8.95
CA GLU A 103 -27.15 49.20 8.44
C GLU A 103 -26.02 48.30 8.95
N ALA A 104 -26.05 47.94 10.24
CA ALA A 104 -25.09 47.01 10.84
C ALA A 104 -25.17 45.62 10.18
N HIS A 105 -26.38 45.05 10.09
CA HIS A 105 -26.59 43.76 9.43
C HIS A 105 -26.11 43.80 7.98
N GLY A 106 -26.41 44.86 7.25
CA GLY A 106 -25.98 45.04 5.87
C GLY A 106 -24.45 45.11 5.67
N LYS A 107 -23.67 45.38 6.71
CA LYS A 107 -22.19 45.38 6.70
C LYS A 107 -21.59 44.03 7.15
N SER A 108 -22.34 43.26 7.93
CA SER A 108 -21.95 41.91 8.40
C SER A 108 -21.74 40.92 7.25
N LEU A 109 -21.08 39.79 7.55
CA LEU A 109 -20.93 38.67 6.62
C LEU A 109 -22.28 38.14 6.11
N HIS A 110 -23.27 38.00 7.00
CA HIS A 110 -24.60 37.53 6.61
C HIS A 110 -25.31 38.51 5.68
N GLY A 111 -25.29 39.81 5.97
CA GLY A 111 -25.89 40.81 5.09
C GLY A 111 -25.15 40.97 3.75
N GLN A 112 -23.82 40.76 3.73
CA GLN A 112 -23.07 40.72 2.47
C GLN A 112 -23.37 39.48 1.64
N ALA A 113 -23.51 38.31 2.27
CA ALA A 113 -23.93 37.08 1.59
C ALA A 113 -25.34 37.22 1.00
N LEU A 114 -26.27 37.81 1.76
CA LEU A 114 -27.62 38.10 1.30
C LEU A 114 -27.63 39.03 0.08
N LYS A 115 -26.79 40.08 0.09
CA LYS A 115 -26.62 41.00 -1.08
C LYS A 115 -26.05 40.31 -2.32
N LYS A 116 -25.29 39.23 -2.15
CA LYS A 116 -24.74 38.41 -3.24
C LYS A 116 -25.74 37.39 -3.78
N GLY A 117 -26.94 37.30 -3.20
CA GLY A 117 -27.97 36.35 -3.60
C GLY A 117 -27.77 34.95 -3.03
N ASP A 118 -27.05 34.81 -1.92
CA ASP A 118 -26.94 33.54 -1.21
C ASP A 118 -28.27 33.22 -0.50
N GLU A 119 -28.97 32.19 -0.98
CA GLU A 119 -30.26 31.74 -0.44
C GLU A 119 -30.17 31.20 0.99
N MET A 120 -28.97 30.86 1.48
CA MET A 120 -28.73 30.35 2.84
C MET A 120 -28.33 31.45 3.82
N ALA A 121 -28.15 32.69 3.36
CA ALA A 121 -27.83 33.82 4.22
C ALA A 121 -29.05 34.21 5.07
N PRO A 122 -28.92 34.30 6.41
CA PRO A 122 -30.05 34.60 7.27
C PRO A 122 -30.50 36.06 7.11
N THR A 123 -31.81 36.26 7.21
CA THR A 123 -32.49 37.55 7.28
C THR A 123 -32.81 37.92 8.73
N CYS A 124 -33.32 39.13 8.95
CA CYS A 124 -33.74 39.60 10.28
C CYS A 124 -34.75 38.64 10.93
N SER A 125 -35.70 38.11 10.15
CA SER A 125 -36.75 37.23 10.62
C SER A 125 -36.27 35.82 10.97
N ASP A 126 -35.17 35.35 10.37
CA ASP A 126 -34.57 34.05 10.71
C ASP A 126 -33.97 34.06 12.12
N CYS A 127 -33.57 35.24 12.61
CA CYS A 127 -33.04 35.41 13.96
C CYS A 127 -34.10 35.85 14.99
N HIS A 128 -35.01 36.75 14.60
CA HIS A 128 -35.96 37.39 15.53
C HIS A 128 -37.37 36.81 15.50
N GLY A 129 -37.74 36.06 14.46
CA GLY A 129 -39.12 35.69 14.17
C GLY A 129 -39.78 36.62 13.15
N HIS A 130 -40.96 36.26 12.67
CA HIS A 130 -41.64 36.99 11.60
C HIS A 130 -42.71 37.94 12.17
N HIS A 131 -43.82 37.38 12.67
CA HIS A 131 -44.92 38.10 13.30
C HIS A 131 -44.91 37.95 14.83
N ASP A 132 -43.99 37.15 15.37
CA ASP A 132 -43.86 36.78 16.76
C ASP A 132 -42.53 37.26 17.37
N VAL A 133 -42.09 38.45 16.97
CA VAL A 133 -40.84 39.05 17.46
C VAL A 133 -40.97 39.39 18.94
N LEU A 134 -40.22 38.67 19.78
CA LEU A 134 -40.20 38.85 21.22
C LEU A 134 -39.02 39.73 21.68
N LYS A 135 -39.12 40.26 22.89
CA LYS A 135 -38.00 41.00 23.51
C LYS A 135 -36.87 40.02 23.87
N PRO A 136 -35.59 40.41 23.74
CA PRO A 136 -34.47 39.54 24.13
C PRO A 136 -34.51 39.08 25.59
N GLU A 137 -35.14 39.85 26.49
CA GLU A 137 -35.29 39.47 27.90
C GLU A 137 -36.32 38.34 28.10
N ASP A 138 -37.20 38.10 27.14
CA ASP A 138 -38.19 37.03 27.21
C ASP A 138 -37.48 35.67 27.06
N PRO A 139 -37.62 34.74 28.02
CA PRO A 139 -37.01 33.41 27.94
C PRO A 139 -37.45 32.59 26.72
N ALA A 140 -38.58 32.93 26.09
CA ALA A 140 -39.07 32.30 24.87
C ALA A 140 -38.47 32.89 23.60
N ALA A 141 -37.85 34.08 23.65
CA ALA A 141 -37.27 34.72 22.48
C ALA A 141 -36.08 33.90 21.93
N PRO A 142 -35.98 33.68 20.60
CA PRO A 142 -34.80 33.04 20.01
C PRO A 142 -33.51 33.83 20.29
N THR A 143 -33.62 35.15 20.37
CA THR A 143 -32.53 36.09 20.68
C THR A 143 -32.25 36.25 22.18
N ASN A 144 -32.92 35.47 23.05
CA ASN A 144 -32.60 35.46 24.47
C ASN A 144 -31.18 34.95 24.70
N HIS A 145 -30.46 35.58 25.63
CA HIS A 145 -29.07 35.26 25.95
C HIS A 145 -28.82 33.75 26.14
N MET A 146 -29.73 33.04 26.80
CA MET A 146 -29.62 31.59 27.05
C MET A 146 -29.85 30.72 25.81
N ARG A 147 -30.47 31.26 24.76
CA ARG A 147 -30.86 30.56 23.53
C ARG A 147 -30.02 30.93 22.31
N ILE A 148 -29.23 32.01 22.39
CA ILE A 148 -28.35 32.47 21.31
C ILE A 148 -27.47 31.35 20.74
N PRO A 149 -26.81 30.47 21.54
CA PRO A 149 -26.01 29.41 20.95
C PRO A 149 -26.85 28.40 20.15
N GLN A 150 -28.07 28.06 20.59
CA GLN A 150 -28.98 27.23 19.81
C GLN A 150 -29.45 27.95 18.54
N LEU A 151 -29.73 29.25 18.62
CA LEU A 151 -30.15 30.05 17.47
C LEU A 151 -29.06 30.07 16.39
N CYS A 152 -27.82 30.39 16.74
CA CYS A 152 -26.70 30.31 15.79
C CYS A 152 -26.45 28.87 15.33
N GLY A 153 -26.67 27.92 16.25
CA GLY A 153 -26.54 26.50 16.03
C GLY A 153 -27.46 25.94 14.95
N THR A 154 -28.61 26.53 14.65
CA THR A 154 -29.53 26.03 13.60
C THR A 154 -28.87 25.96 12.23
N CYS A 155 -27.95 26.90 11.95
CA CYS A 155 -27.19 26.97 10.70
C CYS A 155 -25.72 26.59 10.87
N HIS A 156 -25.11 26.78 12.05
CA HIS A 156 -23.68 26.55 12.28
C HIS A 156 -23.36 25.27 13.06
N HIS A 157 -24.29 24.31 13.14
CA HIS A 157 -23.99 22.97 13.65
C HIS A 157 -23.37 22.06 12.58
N GLU A 158 -22.63 21.05 13.03
CA GLU A 158 -22.01 20.06 12.16
C GLU A 158 -23.07 19.33 11.31
N GLY A 159 -22.84 19.23 10.00
CA GLY A 159 -23.77 18.57 9.09
C GLY A 159 -25.01 19.37 8.68
N SER A 160 -25.12 20.64 9.09
CA SER A 160 -26.10 21.60 8.53
C SER A 160 -25.80 21.91 7.04
N PRO A 161 -26.77 22.41 6.27
CA PRO A 161 -26.53 22.82 4.88
C PRO A 161 -25.36 23.81 4.74
N VAL A 162 -25.30 24.82 5.61
CA VAL A 162 -24.24 25.84 5.59
C VAL A 162 -22.87 25.21 5.88
N SER A 163 -22.76 24.34 6.88
CA SER A 163 -21.51 23.63 7.22
C SER A 163 -21.00 22.71 6.11
N ARG A 164 -21.87 22.27 5.18
CA ARG A 164 -21.50 21.38 4.06
C ARG A 164 -21.14 22.13 2.78
N THR A 165 -21.74 23.30 2.57
CA THR A 165 -21.62 24.04 1.31
C THR A 165 -20.72 25.26 1.41
N HIS A 166 -20.48 25.78 2.62
CA HIS A 166 -19.68 26.97 2.86
C HIS A 166 -18.41 26.65 3.66
N GLU A 167 -17.31 27.30 3.30
CA GLU A 167 -16.02 27.13 3.98
C GLU A 167 -16.04 27.89 5.32
N ILE A 168 -16.33 27.18 6.40
CA ILE A 168 -16.25 27.69 7.77
C ILE A 168 -14.92 27.22 8.38
N PRO A 169 -14.06 28.12 8.89
CA PRO A 169 -12.71 27.77 9.36
C PRO A 169 -12.63 26.81 10.57
N GLN A 170 -13.76 26.46 11.20
CA GLN A 170 -13.80 25.63 12.40
C GLN A 170 -14.94 24.61 12.32
N ASP A 171 -14.65 23.41 12.81
CA ASP A 171 -15.53 22.24 12.86
C ASP A 171 -16.20 22.10 14.23
N ARG A 172 -17.39 21.50 14.28
CA ARG A 172 -18.12 21.17 15.54
C ARG A 172 -18.26 22.34 16.53
N ILE A 173 -18.45 23.56 16.02
CA ILE A 173 -18.43 24.82 16.81
C ILE A 173 -19.40 24.78 18.00
N LEU A 174 -20.65 24.38 17.77
CA LEU A 174 -21.67 24.35 18.82
C LEU A 174 -21.37 23.33 19.91
N GLU A 175 -20.88 22.15 19.52
CA GLU A 175 -20.52 21.08 20.45
C GLU A 175 -19.34 21.50 21.31
N ASN A 176 -18.27 21.98 20.68
CA ASN A 176 -17.08 22.44 21.38
C ASN A 176 -17.36 23.62 22.32
N TYR A 177 -18.21 24.57 21.91
CA TYR A 177 -18.66 25.66 22.79
C TYR A 177 -19.40 25.11 24.01
N SER A 178 -20.35 24.18 23.79
CA SER A 178 -21.19 23.58 24.84
C SER A 178 -20.38 22.80 25.87
N GLU A 179 -19.26 22.22 25.45
CA GLU A 179 -18.31 21.51 26.32
C GLU A 179 -17.26 22.43 26.97
N GLY A 180 -17.08 23.64 26.47
CA GLY A 180 -16.17 24.64 27.03
C GLY A 180 -16.67 25.25 28.35
N MET A 181 -15.81 26.04 29.01
CA MET A 181 -16.15 26.67 30.29
C MET A 181 -17.36 27.61 30.20
N HIS A 182 -17.54 28.29 29.05
CA HIS A 182 -18.71 29.13 28.80
C HIS A 182 -19.98 28.30 28.53
N GLY A 183 -19.89 27.22 27.73
CA GLY A 183 -21.02 26.31 27.56
C GLY A 183 -21.44 25.61 28.85
N GLU A 184 -20.48 25.19 29.68
CA GLU A 184 -20.75 24.64 30.99
C GLU A 184 -21.40 25.66 31.93
N GLY A 185 -20.88 26.89 31.97
CA GLY A 185 -21.47 28.00 32.73
C GLY A 185 -22.92 28.26 32.33
N LEU A 186 -23.18 28.36 31.03
CA LEU A 186 -24.50 28.66 30.48
C LEU A 186 -25.48 27.48 30.65
N PHE A 187 -25.14 26.29 30.16
CA PHE A 187 -26.09 25.17 30.08
C PHE A 187 -26.16 24.31 31.33
N LYS A 188 -25.03 24.06 32.00
CA LYS A 188 -25.00 23.17 33.18
C LYS A 188 -25.21 23.95 34.48
N LYS A 189 -24.68 25.17 34.57
CA LYS A 189 -24.75 26.00 35.79
C LYS A 189 -25.81 27.10 35.73
N GLY A 190 -26.44 27.32 34.57
CA GLY A 190 -27.51 28.30 34.41
C GLY A 190 -27.06 29.77 34.58
N LEU A 191 -25.77 30.05 34.41
CA LEU A 191 -25.19 31.37 34.63
C LEU A 191 -25.48 32.26 33.42
N ALA A 192 -26.51 33.08 33.51
CA ALA A 192 -26.91 34.02 32.45
C ALA A 192 -25.87 35.12 32.16
N VAL A 193 -24.86 35.29 33.01
CA VAL A 193 -23.72 36.21 32.77
C VAL A 193 -22.64 35.60 31.89
N THR A 194 -22.76 34.32 31.55
CA THR A 194 -21.75 33.62 30.76
C THR A 194 -21.71 34.12 29.33
N ALA A 195 -20.52 34.31 28.77
CA ALA A 195 -20.37 34.77 27.40
C ALA A 195 -20.97 33.77 26.40
N VAL A 196 -21.72 34.27 25.42
CA VAL A 196 -22.32 33.51 24.31
C VAL A 196 -21.79 34.00 22.97
N CYS A 197 -22.25 33.43 21.85
CA CYS A 197 -21.75 33.74 20.51
C CYS A 197 -21.69 35.26 20.23
N THR A 198 -22.76 35.98 20.53
CA THR A 198 -22.86 37.44 20.33
C THR A 198 -22.02 38.26 21.30
N SER A 199 -21.60 37.69 22.44
CA SER A 199 -20.66 38.34 23.36
C SER A 199 -19.28 38.54 22.73
N CYS A 200 -18.89 37.64 21.81
CA CYS A 200 -17.62 37.73 21.10
C CYS A 200 -17.79 38.25 19.67
N HIS A 201 -18.81 37.80 18.93
CA HIS A 201 -18.98 38.09 17.50
C HIS A 201 -19.90 39.29 17.19
N THR A 202 -20.49 39.91 18.21
CA THR A 202 -21.60 40.89 18.09
C THR A 202 -22.88 40.29 17.48
N SER A 203 -24.02 40.98 17.60
CA SER A 203 -25.32 40.45 17.18
C SER A 203 -25.70 40.80 15.74
N HIS A 204 -25.39 42.01 15.28
CA HIS A 204 -25.80 42.51 13.97
C HIS A 204 -24.63 42.91 13.07
N ASP A 205 -23.38 42.92 13.56
CA ASP A 205 -22.19 43.29 12.77
C ASP A 205 -21.14 42.18 12.82
N ILE A 206 -21.56 40.95 12.49
CA ILE A 206 -20.70 39.77 12.52
C ILE A 206 -19.70 39.84 11.35
N LEU A 207 -18.43 40.07 11.67
CA LEU A 207 -17.32 40.22 10.72
C LEU A 207 -16.28 39.10 10.90
N PRO A 208 -15.53 38.72 9.84
CA PRO A 208 -14.52 37.68 9.94
C PRO A 208 -13.36 38.16 10.82
N HIS A 209 -12.62 37.22 11.44
CA HIS A 209 -11.45 37.53 12.28
C HIS A 209 -10.31 38.24 11.53
N THR A 210 -10.34 38.22 10.20
CA THR A 210 -9.40 38.91 9.31
C THR A 210 -9.75 40.37 9.05
N ASP A 211 -10.97 40.81 9.38
CA ASP A 211 -11.37 42.21 9.24
C ASP A 211 -10.93 43.00 10.48
N PRO A 212 -10.12 44.08 10.36
CA PRO A 212 -9.66 44.89 11.49
C PRO A 212 -10.78 45.51 12.34
N ARG A 213 -11.99 45.63 11.79
CA ARG A 213 -13.17 46.14 12.51
C ARG A 213 -13.85 45.07 13.36
N SER A 214 -13.54 43.80 13.12
CA SER A 214 -14.15 42.68 13.83
C SER A 214 -13.75 42.68 15.30
N SER A 215 -14.72 42.43 16.18
CA SER A 215 -14.49 42.28 17.62
C SER A 215 -13.54 41.13 17.95
N ILE A 216 -13.49 40.11 17.10
CA ILE A 216 -12.61 38.94 17.23
C ILE A 216 -11.30 39.07 16.44
N HIS A 217 -11.02 40.24 15.85
CA HIS A 217 -9.72 40.50 15.23
C HIS A 217 -8.60 40.43 16.28
N HIS A 218 -7.40 40.02 15.87
CA HIS A 218 -6.28 39.77 16.78
C HIS A 218 -5.93 40.99 17.67
N GLU A 219 -6.08 42.22 17.14
CA GLU A 219 -5.85 43.47 17.88
C GLU A 219 -6.99 43.84 18.83
N ASN A 220 -8.21 43.35 18.57
CA ASN A 220 -9.42 43.74 19.31
C ASN A 220 -9.82 42.71 20.37
N VAL A 221 -9.43 41.45 20.20
CA VAL A 221 -9.91 40.32 21.01
C VAL A 221 -9.61 40.47 22.50
N ALA A 222 -8.46 41.06 22.87
CA ALA A 222 -8.11 41.32 24.27
C ALA A 222 -9.12 42.29 24.93
N LYS A 223 -9.55 43.32 24.20
CA LYS A 223 -10.57 44.26 24.67
C LYS A 223 -11.91 43.58 24.91
N VAL A 224 -12.27 42.58 24.10
CA VAL A 224 -13.49 41.80 24.29
C VAL A 224 -13.38 40.93 25.55
N CYS A 225 -12.29 40.18 25.71
CA CYS A 225 -12.11 39.29 26.86
C CYS A 225 -12.08 40.03 28.20
N THR A 226 -11.45 41.21 28.23
CA THR A 226 -11.30 42.03 29.45
C THR A 226 -12.59 42.66 29.95
N GLN A 227 -13.66 42.68 29.14
CA GLN A 227 -15.00 43.12 29.59
C GLN A 227 -15.52 42.28 30.76
N CYS A 228 -15.15 40.99 30.78
CA CYS A 228 -15.52 40.06 31.85
C CYS A 228 -14.31 39.60 32.66
N HIS A 229 -13.14 39.46 32.03
CA HIS A 229 -11.90 38.99 32.68
C HIS A 229 -10.94 40.14 32.97
N VAL A 230 -11.31 41.04 33.88
CA VAL A 230 -10.63 42.32 34.14
C VAL A 230 -9.13 42.18 34.50
N GLN A 231 -8.69 41.04 35.04
CA GLN A 231 -7.29 40.77 35.40
C GLN A 231 -6.54 39.87 34.41
N ILE A 232 -7.17 39.42 33.33
CA ILE A 232 -6.53 38.46 32.43
C ILE A 232 -5.31 39.04 31.72
N GLU A 233 -5.29 40.34 31.46
CA GLU A 233 -4.15 41.02 30.85
C GLU A 233 -2.92 41.01 31.79
N LEU A 234 -3.12 41.14 33.10
CA LEU A 234 -2.04 41.02 34.08
C LEU A 234 -1.48 39.60 34.13
N VAL A 235 -2.34 38.60 34.00
CA VAL A 235 -1.92 37.19 33.90
C VAL A 235 -1.18 36.95 32.58
N HIS A 236 -1.70 37.45 31.47
CA HIS A 236 -1.10 37.33 30.14
C HIS A 236 0.31 37.96 30.09
N ARG A 237 0.46 39.17 30.64
CA ARG A 237 1.76 39.85 30.80
C ARG A 237 2.73 39.13 31.72
N LYS A 238 2.23 38.34 32.68
CA LYS A 238 3.06 37.54 33.60
C LYS A 238 3.50 36.21 32.98
N VAL A 239 2.68 35.63 32.12
CA VAL A 239 2.94 34.36 31.42
C VAL A 239 3.89 34.57 30.23
N ILE A 240 3.80 35.72 29.56
CA ILE A 240 4.66 36.10 28.43
C ILE A 240 5.86 36.90 28.94
N GLU A 241 7.05 36.64 28.40
CA GLU A 241 8.28 37.31 28.82
C GLU A 241 8.17 38.84 28.71
N GLY A 242 8.47 39.55 29.80
CA GLY A 242 8.33 41.01 29.87
C GLY A 242 9.13 41.77 28.81
N LYS A 243 10.27 41.20 28.36
CA LYS A 243 11.11 41.78 27.31
C LYS A 243 10.41 41.85 25.94
N LEU A 244 9.54 40.89 25.61
CA LEU A 244 8.78 40.89 24.35
C LEU A 244 7.78 42.06 24.29
N TRP A 245 7.29 42.52 25.45
CA TRP A 245 6.41 43.69 25.54
C TRP A 245 7.14 45.02 25.28
N GLU A 246 8.45 45.08 25.51
CA GLU A 246 9.26 46.28 25.34
C GLU A 246 9.96 46.34 23.98
N GLU A 247 10.51 45.22 23.50
CA GLU A 247 11.37 45.19 22.31
C GLU A 247 10.64 44.70 21.04
N GLU A 248 9.72 43.74 21.17
CA GLU A 248 9.09 43.09 19.99
C GLU A 248 7.56 42.86 20.16
N PRO A 249 6.73 43.92 20.32
CA PRO A 249 5.32 43.78 20.67
C PRO A 249 4.48 43.00 19.65
N HIS A 250 4.89 43.04 18.38
CA HIS A 250 4.24 42.35 17.27
C HIS A 250 4.42 40.82 17.30
N LYS A 251 5.29 40.30 18.16
CA LYS A 251 5.50 38.85 18.36
C LYS A 251 4.67 38.26 19.50
N ILE A 252 3.90 39.09 20.21
CA ILE A 252 3.06 38.66 21.33
C ILE A 252 1.82 37.96 20.75
N PRO A 253 1.58 36.67 21.07
CA PRO A 253 0.35 36.00 20.65
C PRO A 253 -0.88 36.67 21.25
N ALA A 254 -1.96 36.74 20.48
CA ALA A 254 -3.27 37.10 21.01
C ALA A 254 -3.79 35.99 21.93
N CYS A 255 -4.71 36.32 22.84
CA CYS A 255 -5.25 35.36 23.81
C CYS A 255 -5.77 34.08 23.13
N VAL A 256 -6.37 34.21 21.95
CA VAL A 256 -6.97 33.10 21.18
C VAL A 256 -5.95 32.18 20.51
N ASP A 257 -4.70 32.63 20.33
CA ASP A 257 -3.62 31.81 19.75
C ASP A 257 -3.23 30.69 20.71
N CYS A 258 -3.33 30.95 22.02
CA CYS A 258 -3.09 29.96 23.08
C CYS A 258 -4.40 29.35 23.61
N HIS A 259 -5.49 30.13 23.70
CA HIS A 259 -6.80 29.71 24.19
C HIS A 259 -7.84 29.69 23.06
N GLN A 260 -7.99 28.56 22.39
CA GLN A 260 -8.99 28.40 21.34
C GLN A 260 -10.43 28.52 21.92
N PRO A 261 -11.22 29.54 21.54
CA PRO A 261 -12.50 29.85 22.20
C PRO A 261 -13.62 28.86 21.83
N HIS A 262 -13.47 28.13 20.73
CA HIS A 262 -14.42 27.12 20.25
C HIS A 262 -13.79 25.72 20.17
N LYS A 263 -12.70 25.44 20.89
CA LYS A 263 -12.16 24.09 21.04
C LYS A 263 -11.91 23.82 22.52
N VAL A 264 -12.36 22.67 23.00
CA VAL A 264 -12.14 22.27 24.39
C VAL A 264 -10.66 21.96 24.57
N ARG A 265 -9.92 22.92 25.14
CA ARG A 265 -8.66 22.61 25.82
C ARG A 265 -8.96 22.47 27.30
N ARG A 266 -8.64 21.30 27.86
CA ARG A 266 -8.45 21.14 29.30
C ARG A 266 -7.17 21.88 29.68
N VAL A 267 -7.21 23.21 29.71
CA VAL A 267 -6.11 24.00 30.25
C VAL A 267 -6.12 23.80 31.76
N PHE A 268 -5.30 22.87 32.23
CA PHE A 268 -5.09 22.67 33.64
C PHE A 268 -4.29 23.87 34.17
N TYR A 269 -4.85 24.58 35.14
CA TYR A 269 -4.08 25.40 36.06
C TYR A 269 -3.99 24.65 37.39
N PRO A 270 -3.17 23.58 37.54
CA PRO A 270 -2.76 23.16 38.86
C PRO A 270 -1.77 24.23 39.36
N GLY A 271 -1.95 24.67 40.61
CA GLY A 271 -1.19 25.79 41.16
C GLY A 271 0.32 25.63 40.99
N ASN A 272 1.00 26.78 40.90
CA ASN A 272 2.44 26.96 40.64
C ASN A 272 3.36 26.00 41.42
N ILE A 273 3.57 24.78 40.93
CA ILE A 273 4.63 23.88 41.39
C ILE A 273 5.73 23.92 40.34
N ALA A 274 6.92 24.32 40.76
CA ALA A 274 8.07 24.35 39.88
C ALA A 274 8.66 22.94 39.75
N ASN A 275 9.28 22.63 38.60
CA ASN A 275 9.91 21.33 38.37
C ASN A 275 10.94 20.97 39.46
N LYS A 276 11.68 21.98 39.96
CA LYS A 276 12.65 21.83 41.05
C LYS A 276 12.03 21.26 42.34
N ASP A 277 10.75 21.50 42.59
CA ASP A 277 10.07 21.03 43.80
C ASP A 277 9.79 19.52 43.70
N CYS A 278 9.59 19.02 42.48
CA CYS A 278 9.46 17.59 42.19
C CYS A 278 10.82 16.87 42.14
N LEU A 279 11.86 17.55 41.65
CA LEU A 279 13.19 17.00 41.35
C LEU A 279 14.20 17.16 42.51
N THR A 280 13.73 17.42 43.72
CA THR A 280 14.61 17.48 44.91
C THR A 280 15.31 16.14 45.16
N SER A 281 16.42 16.17 45.92
CA SER A 281 17.23 14.98 46.29
C SER A 281 16.47 13.93 47.10
N GLU A 282 15.29 14.28 47.61
CA GLU A 282 14.41 13.39 48.38
C GLU A 282 13.22 12.87 47.56
N CYS A 283 13.01 13.38 46.34
CA CYS A 283 11.89 13.07 45.47
C CYS A 283 12.37 12.49 44.13
N HIS A 284 11.81 12.93 43.01
CA HIS A 284 12.08 12.35 41.69
C HIS A 284 13.51 12.58 41.20
N GLY A 285 14.30 13.44 41.85
CA GLY A 285 15.73 13.61 41.59
C GLY A 285 16.61 12.51 42.23
N LYS A 286 16.04 11.59 43.01
CA LYS A 286 16.78 10.52 43.69
C LYS A 286 16.87 9.25 42.82
N PRO A 287 18.07 8.78 42.42
CA PRO A 287 18.24 7.62 41.53
C PRO A 287 17.64 6.32 42.07
N GLU A 288 17.70 6.09 43.39
CA GLU A 288 17.16 4.86 43.99
C GLU A 288 15.65 4.93 44.29
N LEU A 289 14.99 6.06 43.98
CA LEU A 289 13.56 6.18 44.25
C LEU A 289 12.79 5.20 43.36
N ALA A 290 12.06 4.28 43.99
CA ALA A 290 11.25 3.29 43.32
C ALA A 290 9.94 3.06 44.08
N MET A 291 8.93 2.57 43.36
CA MET A 291 7.68 2.09 43.94
C MET A 291 7.35 0.68 43.46
N GLN A 292 6.54 -0.03 44.24
CA GLN A 292 5.93 -1.28 43.78
C GLN A 292 4.65 -0.97 43.01
N ARG A 293 4.54 -1.51 41.79
CA ARG A 293 3.33 -1.44 40.96
C ARG A 293 3.13 -2.78 40.27
N ASP A 294 1.97 -3.40 40.49
CA ASP A 294 1.60 -4.70 39.90
C ASP A 294 2.65 -5.80 40.11
N GLY A 295 3.25 -5.84 41.31
CA GLY A 295 4.27 -6.82 41.69
C GLY A 295 5.66 -6.58 41.09
N LYS A 296 5.87 -5.47 40.37
CA LYS A 296 7.17 -5.08 39.80
C LYS A 296 7.69 -3.80 40.47
N THR A 297 9.01 -3.77 40.68
CA THR A 297 9.71 -2.56 41.17
C THR A 297 9.90 -1.61 39.99
N VAL A 298 9.29 -0.43 40.07
CA VAL A 298 9.35 0.61 39.03
C VAL A 298 10.11 1.80 39.57
N SER A 299 11.18 2.21 38.88
CA SER A 299 11.90 3.44 39.22
C SER A 299 11.02 4.66 39.00
N LEU A 300 11.07 5.60 39.95
CA LEU A 300 10.43 6.91 39.90
C LEU A 300 11.45 8.02 39.62
N PHE A 301 12.72 7.68 39.43
CA PHE A 301 13.76 8.66 39.12
C PHE A 301 13.50 9.36 37.78
N VAL A 302 13.75 10.66 37.77
CA VAL A 302 13.72 11.51 36.59
C VAL A 302 15.04 12.25 36.51
N ASP A 303 15.78 12.01 35.43
CA ASP A 303 17.00 12.76 35.13
C ASP A 303 16.61 14.17 34.66
N GLU A 304 16.93 15.18 35.47
CA GLU A 304 16.65 16.58 35.20
C GLU A 304 17.31 17.09 33.92
N ALA A 305 18.56 16.67 33.66
CA ALA A 305 19.28 17.09 32.47
C ALA A 305 18.67 16.45 31.21
N ALA A 306 18.29 15.18 31.29
CA ALA A 306 17.60 14.50 30.19
C ALA A 306 16.22 15.10 29.91
N TYR A 307 15.47 15.50 30.95
CA TYR A 307 14.20 16.19 30.80
C TYR A 307 14.37 17.56 30.18
N ALA A 308 15.30 18.37 30.68
CA ALA A 308 15.59 19.70 30.15
C ALA A 308 15.99 19.66 28.67
N ALA A 309 16.72 18.62 28.25
CA ALA A 309 17.11 18.38 26.86
C ALA A 309 16.03 17.71 25.99
N SER A 310 14.85 17.41 26.54
CA SER A 310 13.71 16.87 25.80
C SER A 310 12.95 17.98 25.06
N THR A 311 12.09 17.61 24.12
CA THR A 311 11.22 18.56 23.40
C THR A 311 10.26 19.30 24.35
N HIS A 312 9.83 18.62 25.41
CA HIS A 312 8.97 19.23 26.43
C HIS A 312 9.78 20.17 27.34
N GLY A 313 11.01 19.81 27.71
CA GLY A 313 11.91 20.67 28.45
C GLY A 313 12.34 21.92 27.68
N GLU A 314 12.73 21.76 26.41
CA GLU A 314 13.08 22.86 25.49
C GLU A 314 11.91 23.84 25.29
N ARG A 315 10.67 23.34 25.35
CA ARG A 315 9.43 24.15 25.28
C ARG A 315 8.90 24.58 26.64
N THR A 316 9.69 24.42 27.70
CA THR A 316 9.36 24.86 29.07
C THR A 316 8.06 24.28 29.62
N VAL A 317 7.70 23.06 29.21
CA VAL A 317 6.58 22.34 29.82
C VAL A 317 6.95 22.01 31.26
N GLY A 318 6.04 22.27 32.21
CA GLY A 318 6.21 21.95 33.62
C GLY A 318 5.71 20.54 33.94
N CYS A 319 6.27 19.89 34.96
CA CYS A 319 5.86 18.55 35.41
C CYS A 319 4.35 18.50 35.72
N ALA A 320 3.82 19.53 36.39
CA ALA A 320 2.40 19.62 36.76
C ALA A 320 1.46 19.86 35.57
N GLN A 321 1.98 20.26 34.40
CA GLN A 321 1.15 20.40 33.19
C GLN A 321 0.79 19.03 32.58
N CYS A 322 1.68 18.04 32.72
CA CYS A 322 1.41 16.66 32.33
C CYS A 322 0.79 15.86 33.49
N HIS A 323 1.30 16.05 34.70
CA HIS A 323 0.75 15.49 35.94
C HIS A 323 -0.31 16.41 36.53
N ALA A 324 -1.40 16.62 35.77
CA ALA A 324 -2.44 17.58 36.10
C ALA A 324 -3.18 17.31 37.42
N ASP A 325 -3.12 16.09 37.94
CA ASP A 325 -3.73 15.69 39.21
C ASP A 325 -2.94 16.16 40.44
N VAL A 326 -1.75 16.77 40.28
CA VAL A 326 -0.92 17.27 41.39
C VAL A 326 -1.59 18.46 42.08
N ASP A 327 -1.73 18.41 43.41
CA ASP A 327 -2.36 19.47 44.20
C ASP A 327 -1.37 20.12 45.20
N PRO A 328 -0.99 21.40 45.01
CA PRO A 328 -0.06 22.09 45.91
C PRO A 328 -0.59 22.31 47.33
N SER A 329 -1.88 22.13 47.59
CA SER A 329 -2.46 22.28 48.93
C SER A 329 -2.14 21.10 49.86
N HIS A 330 -1.67 19.98 49.30
CA HIS A 330 -1.30 18.78 50.05
C HIS A 330 0.17 18.83 50.51
N LYS A 331 0.48 18.20 51.66
CA LYS A 331 1.85 18.11 52.19
C LYS A 331 2.80 17.39 51.22
N ARG A 332 2.28 16.41 50.48
CA ARG A 332 2.94 15.80 49.32
C ARG A 332 2.07 16.06 48.09
N PRO A 333 2.38 17.06 47.26
CA PRO A 333 1.51 17.43 46.15
C PRO A 333 1.22 16.31 45.15
N CYS A 334 2.11 15.33 45.04
CA CYS A 334 1.95 14.18 44.15
C CYS A 334 1.05 13.06 44.69
N GLU A 335 0.57 13.12 45.95
CA GLU A 335 -0.27 12.06 46.53
C GLU A 335 -1.68 11.98 45.92
N THR A 336 -2.10 13.06 45.27
CA THR A 336 -3.36 13.17 44.54
C THR A 336 -3.29 12.56 43.14
N VAL A 337 -2.09 12.27 42.62
CA VAL A 337 -1.89 11.66 41.30
C VAL A 337 -2.31 10.20 41.32
N LYS A 338 -3.51 9.92 40.80
CA LYS A 338 -4.07 8.57 40.74
C LYS A 338 -4.07 7.99 39.33
N LYS A 339 -4.05 8.85 38.30
CA LYS A 339 -4.14 8.45 36.91
C LYS A 339 -2.80 8.59 36.20
N ARG A 340 -2.67 7.89 35.07
CA ARG A 340 -1.55 8.10 34.14
C ARG A 340 -1.71 9.44 33.43
N VAL A 341 -0.59 10.00 32.96
CA VAL A 341 -0.57 11.23 32.17
C VAL A 341 -1.44 11.05 30.92
N ASP A 342 -2.36 11.99 30.71
CA ASP A 342 -3.20 12.05 29.53
C ASP A 342 -2.56 12.96 28.47
N CYS A 343 -1.97 12.33 27.46
CA CYS A 343 -1.29 13.06 26.38
C CYS A 343 -2.29 13.86 25.51
N SER A 344 -3.59 13.50 25.51
CA SER A 344 -4.59 14.14 24.65
C SER A 344 -4.85 15.61 25.04
N ALA A 345 -4.50 15.99 26.26
CA ALA A 345 -4.59 17.37 26.73
C ALA A 345 -3.83 18.36 25.82
N CYS A 346 -2.73 17.90 25.20
CA CYS A 346 -1.94 18.70 24.25
C CYS A 346 -1.84 18.06 22.85
N HIS A 347 -1.93 16.73 22.76
CA HIS A 347 -1.79 15.95 21.52
C HIS A 347 -3.12 15.29 21.11
N ALA A 348 -4.22 16.04 21.18
CA ALA A 348 -5.57 15.52 20.92
C ALA A 348 -5.65 14.75 19.60
N ASP A 349 -5.20 15.37 18.50
CA ASP A 349 -5.27 14.76 17.16
C ASP A 349 -4.46 13.46 17.07
N GLN A 350 -3.25 13.44 17.62
CA GLN A 350 -2.38 12.25 17.59
C GLN A 350 -2.94 11.13 18.48
N VAL A 351 -3.54 11.48 19.62
CA VAL A 351 -4.19 10.49 20.49
C VAL A 351 -5.45 9.94 19.83
N THR A 352 -6.27 10.78 19.19
CA THR A 352 -7.44 10.32 18.44
C THR A 352 -7.03 9.40 17.28
N GLN A 353 -5.99 9.76 16.54
CA GLN A 353 -5.39 8.92 15.51
C GLN A 353 -4.98 7.56 16.09
N TYR A 354 -4.16 7.55 17.15
CA TYR A 354 -3.68 6.32 17.79
C TYR A 354 -4.84 5.46 18.28
N GLN A 355 -5.86 6.04 18.91
CA GLN A 355 -7.04 5.31 19.38
C GLN A 355 -7.79 4.59 18.25
N SER A 356 -7.77 5.12 17.04
CA SER A 356 -8.37 4.50 15.86
C SER A 356 -7.48 3.44 15.18
N SER A 357 -6.20 3.38 15.55
CA SER A 357 -5.21 2.50 14.94
C SER A 357 -5.30 1.06 15.47
N VAL A 358 -4.60 0.12 14.81
CA VAL A 358 -4.52 -1.27 15.31
C VAL A 358 -3.85 -1.32 16.69
N HIS A 359 -2.77 -0.55 16.92
CA HIS A 359 -2.14 -0.49 18.23
C HIS A 359 -3.08 0.06 19.31
N GLY A 360 -3.75 1.20 19.07
CA GLY A 360 -4.63 1.78 20.08
C GLY A 360 -5.89 0.95 20.33
N THR A 361 -6.45 0.30 19.31
CA THR A 361 -7.60 -0.60 19.49
C THR A 361 -7.25 -1.87 20.27
N LEU A 362 -6.04 -2.43 20.08
CA LEU A 362 -5.55 -3.55 20.89
C LEU A 362 -5.22 -3.11 22.32
N HIS A 363 -4.59 -1.96 22.48
CA HIS A 363 -4.30 -1.39 23.80
C HIS A 363 -5.59 -1.13 24.60
N ALA A 364 -6.63 -0.58 23.97
CA ALA A 364 -7.94 -0.35 24.58
C ALA A 364 -8.63 -1.65 25.02
N LYS A 365 -8.33 -2.78 24.35
CA LYS A 365 -8.80 -4.12 24.73
C LYS A 365 -8.01 -4.75 25.88
N GLY A 366 -6.99 -4.07 26.39
CA GLY A 366 -6.13 -4.56 27.47
C GLY A 366 -5.08 -5.57 27.01
N ASP A 367 -4.72 -5.55 25.73
CA ASP A 367 -3.72 -6.45 25.17
C ASP A 367 -2.31 -6.09 25.70
N PRO A 368 -1.60 -7.01 26.38
CA PRO A 368 -0.30 -6.72 26.98
C PRO A 368 0.82 -6.53 25.96
N ASP A 369 0.63 -6.96 24.70
CA ASP A 369 1.64 -6.84 23.64
C ASP A 369 1.41 -5.61 22.76
N ALA A 370 0.31 -4.88 22.96
CA ALA A 370 0.02 -3.65 22.23
C ALA A 370 0.85 -2.47 22.79
N PRO A 371 1.55 -1.70 21.93
CA PRO A 371 2.38 -0.59 22.39
C PRO A 371 1.51 0.60 22.82
N GLU A 372 1.90 1.28 23.89
CA GLU A 372 1.39 2.60 24.30
C GLU A 372 2.28 3.74 23.79
N CYS A 373 1.86 4.99 23.98
CA CYS A 373 2.62 6.17 23.54
C CYS A 373 4.09 6.13 24.02
N LEU A 374 4.30 5.63 25.23
CA LEU A 374 5.59 5.57 25.92
C LEU A 374 6.46 4.36 25.55
N ASP A 375 5.95 3.44 24.72
CA ASP A 375 6.75 2.38 24.10
C ASP A 375 7.46 2.88 22.84
N CYS A 376 6.90 3.92 22.21
CA CYS A 376 7.44 4.57 21.01
C CYS A 376 8.20 5.87 21.33
N HIS A 377 7.73 6.62 22.33
CA HIS A 377 8.33 7.86 22.81
C HIS A 377 8.96 7.68 24.20
N ASP A 378 10.07 8.35 24.47
CA ASP A 378 10.67 8.36 25.81
C ASP A 378 9.75 9.04 26.83
N LYS A 379 9.66 8.49 28.05
CA LYS A 379 8.72 8.93 29.12
C LYS A 379 8.92 10.39 29.57
N HIS A 380 10.16 10.75 29.88
CA HIS A 380 10.53 12.10 30.33
C HIS A 380 11.65 12.72 29.47
N ALA A 381 12.13 11.99 28.47
CA ALA A 381 13.20 12.42 27.58
C ALA A 381 12.74 12.45 26.12
N THR A 382 11.46 12.72 25.86
CA THR A 382 10.90 12.68 24.49
C THR A 382 11.63 13.68 23.57
N LYS A 383 12.37 13.18 22.58
CA LYS A 383 13.11 14.02 21.63
C LYS A 383 12.34 14.20 20.32
N SER A 384 12.50 15.37 19.71
CA SER A 384 11.93 15.69 18.41
C SER A 384 12.40 14.69 17.35
N LYS A 385 11.51 14.30 16.44
CA LYS A 385 11.82 13.42 15.30
C LYS A 385 12.89 13.97 14.35
N ARG A 386 13.29 15.26 14.53
CA ARG A 386 14.37 15.91 13.77
C ARG A 386 15.75 15.65 14.37
N ARG A 387 15.83 15.21 15.62
CA ARG A 387 17.10 14.93 16.30
C ARG A 387 17.54 13.50 16.03
N HIS A 388 18.79 13.30 15.62
CA HIS A 388 19.33 12.00 15.23
C HIS A 388 19.34 10.96 16.37
N ASP A 389 19.34 11.42 17.62
CA ASP A 389 19.32 10.61 18.84
C ASP A 389 17.88 10.31 19.34
N SER A 390 16.85 10.71 18.59
CA SER A 390 15.45 10.38 18.88
C SER A 390 15.08 8.98 18.37
N PRO A 391 14.33 8.16 19.14
CA PRO A 391 13.80 6.88 18.65
C PRO A 391 12.95 7.02 17.37
N THR A 392 12.31 8.18 17.18
CA THR A 392 11.42 8.48 16.05
C THR A 392 12.11 9.21 14.90
N PHE A 393 13.43 9.38 14.98
CA PHE A 393 14.22 9.87 13.85
C PHE A 393 14.16 8.86 12.70
N PRO A 394 14.02 9.26 11.42
CA PRO A 394 13.78 8.33 10.31
C PRO A 394 14.73 7.11 10.27
N ARG A 395 16.03 7.31 10.51
CA ARG A 395 17.02 6.22 10.57
C ARG A 395 16.79 5.21 11.70
N ASN A 396 16.16 5.64 12.79
CA ASN A 396 15.94 4.84 14.00
C ASN A 396 14.56 4.16 14.00
N VAL A 397 13.62 4.60 13.15
CA VAL A 397 12.25 4.05 13.08
C VAL A 397 12.25 2.53 12.81
N PRO A 398 13.01 1.96 11.85
CA PRO A 398 13.00 0.52 11.63
C PRO A 398 13.43 -0.27 12.86
N ALA A 399 14.46 0.19 13.58
CA ALA A 399 14.92 -0.44 14.82
C ALA A 399 13.90 -0.30 15.96
N LEU A 400 13.20 0.83 16.02
CA LEU A 400 12.10 1.05 16.95
C LEU A 400 10.96 0.04 16.73
N CYS A 401 10.52 -0.14 15.48
CA CYS A 401 9.47 -1.11 15.13
C CYS A 401 9.92 -2.56 15.33
N ALA A 402 11.18 -2.88 15.03
CA ALA A 402 11.76 -4.21 15.18
C ALA A 402 11.68 -4.75 16.61
N ARG A 403 11.65 -3.88 17.64
CA ARG A 403 11.51 -4.30 19.05
C ARG A 403 10.27 -5.16 19.33
N CYS A 404 9.24 -5.06 18.49
CA CYS A 404 8.02 -5.85 18.61
C CYS A 404 7.74 -6.69 17.36
N HIS A 405 8.12 -6.19 16.17
CA HIS A 405 7.77 -6.80 14.88
C HIS A 405 8.85 -7.71 14.28
N GLN A 406 10.04 -7.77 14.86
CA GLN A 406 11.07 -8.70 14.41
C GLN A 406 10.67 -10.14 14.78
N GLU A 407 11.07 -11.10 13.96
CA GLU A 407 10.84 -12.53 14.21
C GLU A 407 11.16 -12.92 15.67
N GLY A 408 10.26 -13.68 16.29
CA GLY A 408 10.37 -14.12 17.69
C GLY A 408 9.95 -13.07 18.74
N GLN A 409 9.64 -11.83 18.35
CA GLN A 409 9.15 -10.80 19.27
C GLN A 409 7.62 -10.84 19.46
N ARG A 410 7.16 -10.15 20.51
CA ARG A 410 5.76 -10.17 21.00
C ARG A 410 4.67 -9.94 19.96
N ALA A 411 4.89 -9.05 18.98
CA ALA A 411 3.90 -8.78 17.94
C ALA A 411 4.07 -9.70 16.72
N ALA A 412 5.30 -10.09 16.39
CA ALA A 412 5.59 -10.98 15.27
C ALA A 412 4.92 -12.35 15.39
N VAL A 413 4.85 -12.93 16.60
CA VAL A 413 4.19 -14.23 16.85
C VAL A 413 2.69 -14.22 16.51
N ARG A 414 2.06 -13.05 16.52
CA ARG A 414 0.62 -12.89 16.26
C ARG A 414 0.31 -12.63 14.79
N ILE A 415 1.28 -12.10 14.04
CA ILE A 415 1.16 -11.84 12.61
C ILE A 415 1.49 -13.14 11.89
N LYS A 416 0.47 -13.83 11.37
CA LYS A 416 0.67 -15.02 10.53
C LYS A 416 1.26 -14.60 9.19
N GLY A 417 2.58 -14.70 9.06
CA GLY A 417 3.32 -14.49 7.82
C GLY A 417 4.73 -15.07 7.93
N ASP A 418 5.20 -15.76 6.89
CA ASP A 418 6.46 -16.52 6.85
C ASP A 418 7.73 -15.64 6.74
N LEU A 419 7.68 -14.35 7.10
CA LEU A 419 8.76 -13.40 6.82
C LEU A 419 9.03 -12.45 8.00
N ASP A 420 10.32 -12.35 8.38
CA ASP A 420 10.84 -11.30 9.25
C ASP A 420 10.73 -9.94 8.54
N ILE A 421 9.60 -9.24 8.73
CA ILE A 421 9.29 -8.01 8.00
C ILE A 421 10.37 -6.92 8.23
N PRO A 422 10.84 -6.65 9.46
CA PRO A 422 11.94 -5.73 9.67
C PRO A 422 13.24 -6.17 8.98
N GLY A 423 13.57 -7.46 9.01
CA GLY A 423 14.73 -8.04 8.31
C GLY A 423 14.66 -7.81 6.81
N ALA A 424 13.55 -8.19 6.18
CA ALA A 424 13.28 -7.96 4.76
C ALA A 424 13.41 -6.48 4.39
N TYR A 425 12.86 -5.58 5.21
CA TYR A 425 13.00 -4.14 4.99
C TYR A 425 14.48 -3.71 4.99
N TYR A 426 15.31 -4.19 5.92
CA TYR A 426 16.74 -3.83 5.95
C TYR A 426 17.49 -4.30 4.70
N GLU A 427 17.10 -5.44 4.12
CA GLU A 427 17.67 -5.97 2.87
C GLU A 427 17.12 -5.28 1.62
N SER A 428 15.98 -4.58 1.73
CA SER A 428 15.39 -3.83 0.63
C SER A 428 16.25 -2.62 0.23
N ILE A 429 15.95 -2.05 -0.95
CA ILE A 429 16.59 -0.82 -1.41
C ILE A 429 16.28 0.36 -0.48
N HIS A 430 15.11 0.38 0.16
CA HIS A 430 14.79 1.42 1.14
C HIS A 430 15.61 1.26 2.43
N GLY A 431 15.75 0.03 2.93
CA GLY A 431 16.57 -0.26 4.10
C GLY A 431 18.03 0.08 3.87
N THR A 432 18.63 -0.47 2.83
CA THR A 432 20.04 -0.24 2.47
C THR A 432 20.34 1.24 2.19
N ALA A 433 19.45 1.96 1.47
CA ALA A 433 19.62 3.40 1.26
C ALA A 433 19.57 4.20 2.57
N LEU A 434 18.73 3.81 3.52
CA LEU A 434 18.61 4.46 4.83
C LEU A 434 19.80 4.14 5.76
N THR A 435 20.23 2.88 5.83
CA THR A 435 21.23 2.42 6.80
C THR A 435 22.67 2.55 6.31
N GLU A 436 22.93 2.17 5.05
CA GLU A 436 24.27 2.17 4.45
C GLU A 436 24.58 3.50 3.77
N SER A 437 23.63 4.04 3.00
CA SER A 437 23.83 5.31 2.27
C SER A 437 23.44 6.55 3.08
N GLY A 438 22.78 6.38 4.23
CA GLY A 438 22.39 7.49 5.12
C GLY A 438 21.32 8.42 4.56
N LEU A 439 20.56 7.99 3.54
CA LEU A 439 19.54 8.80 2.89
C LEU A 439 18.27 8.87 3.77
N LEU A 440 18.11 9.97 4.49
CA LEU A 440 16.97 10.20 5.41
C LEU A 440 15.64 10.46 4.70
N VAL A 441 15.68 10.75 3.40
CA VAL A 441 14.48 10.94 2.56
C VAL A 441 13.84 9.63 2.14
N THR A 442 14.52 8.51 2.40
CA THR A 442 14.04 7.17 2.05
C THR A 442 12.81 6.79 2.88
N ALA A 443 11.89 6.06 2.26
CA ALA A 443 10.69 5.57 2.92
C ALA A 443 11.03 4.65 4.11
N THR A 444 10.34 4.83 5.23
CA THR A 444 10.44 4.01 6.44
C THR A 444 9.11 3.30 6.70
N CYS A 445 9.01 2.47 7.75
CA CYS A 445 7.77 1.78 8.13
C CYS A 445 6.58 2.76 8.23
N ILE A 446 6.78 3.92 8.86
CA ILE A 446 5.72 4.94 9.04
C ILE A 446 5.43 5.76 7.78
N SER A 447 6.27 5.68 6.75
CA SER A 447 5.98 6.32 5.45
C SER A 447 4.84 5.61 4.73
N CYS A 448 4.71 4.29 4.93
CA CYS A 448 3.65 3.47 4.34
C CYS A 448 2.52 3.20 5.33
N HIS A 449 2.81 2.89 6.60
CA HIS A 449 1.81 2.51 7.60
C HIS A 449 1.29 3.68 8.45
N THR A 450 1.83 4.90 8.27
CA THR A 450 1.64 6.04 9.17
C THR A 450 2.18 5.79 10.58
N ALA A 451 2.37 6.86 11.37
CA ALA A 451 2.97 6.74 12.71
C ALA A 451 1.94 6.50 13.84
N HIS A 452 0.72 7.01 13.66
CA HIS A 452 -0.34 6.96 14.68
C HIS A 452 -1.69 6.50 14.12
N SER A 453 -1.80 6.13 12.84
CA SER A 453 -3.05 5.72 12.20
C SER A 453 -2.85 4.45 11.39
N GLU A 454 -1.98 3.57 11.88
CA GLU A 454 -1.72 2.31 11.19
C GLU A 454 -2.96 1.41 11.22
N LEU A 455 -3.43 1.08 10.02
CA LEU A 455 -4.63 0.31 9.76
C LEU A 455 -4.29 -0.91 8.90
N PRO A 456 -5.03 -2.03 9.04
CA PRO A 456 -4.74 -3.23 8.27
C PRO A 456 -5.00 -3.00 6.77
N PRO A 457 -4.33 -3.73 5.86
CA PRO A 457 -4.53 -3.57 4.40
C PRO A 457 -5.96 -3.83 3.90
N SER A 458 -6.80 -4.49 4.71
CA SER A 458 -8.21 -4.72 4.42
C SER A 458 -9.11 -3.50 4.69
N ASP A 459 -8.63 -2.51 5.43
CA ASP A 459 -9.39 -1.30 5.74
C ASP A 459 -9.28 -0.29 4.59
N PRO A 460 -10.39 0.19 4.00
CA PRO A 460 -10.38 1.16 2.90
C PRO A 460 -9.71 2.50 3.23
N ASN A 461 -9.55 2.85 4.51
CA ASN A 461 -8.86 4.06 4.96
C ASN A 461 -7.36 3.83 5.20
N SER A 462 -6.89 2.59 5.14
CA SER A 462 -5.46 2.29 5.27
C SER A 462 -4.67 2.81 4.08
N THR A 463 -3.54 3.47 4.35
CA THR A 463 -2.58 3.89 3.33
C THR A 463 -1.98 2.71 2.58
N VAL A 464 -2.00 1.50 3.14
CA VAL A 464 -1.56 0.27 2.45
C VAL A 464 -2.71 -0.54 1.84
N HIS A 465 -3.92 0.02 1.78
CA HIS A 465 -5.04 -0.60 1.08
C HIS A 465 -4.78 -0.67 -0.43
N PRO A 466 -5.14 -1.76 -1.14
CA PRO A 466 -4.90 -1.91 -2.58
C PRO A 466 -5.31 -0.72 -3.45
N SER A 467 -6.44 -0.08 -3.13
CA SER A 467 -6.94 1.09 -3.87
C SER A 467 -6.19 2.40 -3.58
N ARG A 468 -5.38 2.46 -2.52
CA ARG A 468 -4.61 3.65 -2.09
C ARG A 468 -3.11 3.47 -2.24
N LEU A 469 -2.63 2.25 -2.52
CA LEU A 469 -1.20 1.96 -2.65
C LEU A 469 -0.52 2.84 -3.71
N ALA A 470 -1.20 3.14 -4.81
CA ALA A 470 -0.67 4.04 -5.83
C ALA A 470 -0.38 5.44 -5.27
N ASP A 471 -1.32 6.03 -4.52
CA ASP A 471 -1.16 7.35 -3.89
C ASP A 471 -0.04 7.32 -2.84
N THR A 472 0.03 6.25 -2.04
CA THR A 472 1.05 6.08 -0.98
C THR A 472 2.45 5.98 -1.56
N CYS A 473 2.64 5.19 -2.62
CA CYS A 473 3.90 5.12 -3.33
C CYS A 473 4.19 6.44 -4.10
N GLY A 474 3.14 7.04 -4.69
CA GLY A 474 3.17 8.27 -5.47
C GLY A 474 3.67 9.49 -4.69
N ALA A 475 3.46 9.53 -3.37
CA ALA A 475 4.01 10.56 -2.50
C ALA A 475 5.54 10.75 -2.65
N CYS A 476 6.27 9.68 -3.00
CA CYS A 476 7.70 9.73 -3.30
C CYS A 476 8.03 9.39 -4.77
N HIS A 477 7.24 8.52 -5.40
CA HIS A 477 7.43 8.04 -6.77
C HIS A 477 6.43 8.65 -7.75
N HIS A 478 6.15 9.96 -7.63
CA HIS A 478 5.11 10.64 -8.40
C HIS A 478 5.24 10.46 -9.92
N GLY A 479 6.47 10.49 -10.47
CA GLY A 479 6.67 10.26 -11.91
C GLY A 479 6.32 8.84 -12.36
N VAL A 480 6.52 7.84 -11.48
CA VAL A 480 6.15 6.45 -11.75
C VAL A 480 4.64 6.29 -11.67
N GLU A 481 4.00 6.88 -10.66
CA GLU A 481 2.55 6.93 -10.51
C GLU A 481 1.89 7.55 -11.76
N GLN A 482 2.37 8.72 -12.22
CA GLN A 482 1.88 9.36 -13.45
C GLN A 482 2.03 8.46 -14.68
N THR A 483 3.15 7.74 -14.77
CA THR A 483 3.37 6.78 -15.87
C THR A 483 2.39 5.63 -15.79
N LEU A 484 2.15 5.08 -14.60
CA LEU A 484 1.17 4.02 -14.36
C LEU A 484 -0.25 4.46 -14.70
N MET A 485 -0.62 5.70 -14.39
CA MET A 485 -1.91 6.29 -14.76
C MET A 485 -2.16 6.34 -16.26
N THR A 486 -1.13 6.22 -17.11
CA THR A 486 -1.30 6.09 -18.57
C THR A 486 -1.47 4.64 -19.03
N SER A 487 -1.12 3.67 -18.19
CA SER A 487 -1.12 2.25 -18.53
C SER A 487 -2.53 1.66 -18.59
N VAL A 488 -2.67 0.54 -19.31
CA VAL A 488 -3.84 -0.35 -19.27
C VAL A 488 -4.05 -1.02 -17.92
N HIS A 489 -3.05 -1.02 -17.04
CA HIS A 489 -3.18 -1.55 -15.67
C HIS A 489 -3.77 -0.53 -14.68
N TRP A 490 -4.01 0.71 -15.10
CA TRP A 490 -4.65 1.71 -14.26
C TRP A 490 -6.18 1.51 -14.20
N PRO A 491 -6.81 1.53 -13.01
CA PRO A 491 -8.26 1.40 -12.85
C PRO A 491 -9.09 2.38 -13.68
N GLY A 492 -8.61 3.60 -13.91
CA GLY A 492 -9.32 4.59 -14.72
C GLY A 492 -9.33 4.31 -16.23
N ASN A 493 -8.42 3.46 -16.73
CA ASN A 493 -8.22 3.23 -18.18
C ASN A 493 -8.73 1.87 -18.64
N ALA A 494 -8.80 0.88 -17.75
CA ALA A 494 -9.13 -0.48 -18.11
C ALA A 494 -10.64 -0.72 -18.10
N LYS A 495 -11.18 -1.29 -19.19
CA LYS A 495 -12.55 -1.82 -19.25
C LYS A 495 -12.51 -3.33 -19.02
N THR A 496 -12.42 -3.76 -17.75
CA THR A 496 -12.31 -5.16 -17.37
C THR A 496 -13.03 -5.43 -16.05
N ASP A 497 -13.66 -6.59 -15.95
CA ASP A 497 -14.27 -7.09 -14.71
C ASP A 497 -13.24 -7.81 -13.82
N ARG A 498 -12.01 -8.01 -14.30
CA ARG A 498 -10.92 -8.65 -13.55
C ARG A 498 -10.21 -7.65 -12.63
N PRO A 499 -9.80 -8.06 -11.41
CA PRO A 499 -9.04 -7.20 -10.52
C PRO A 499 -7.73 -6.77 -11.18
N LEU A 500 -7.43 -5.48 -11.11
CA LEU A 500 -6.21 -4.90 -11.65
C LEU A 500 -5.06 -5.01 -10.64
N PRO A 501 -3.81 -5.12 -11.12
CA PRO A 501 -2.66 -5.18 -10.24
C PRO A 501 -2.41 -3.82 -9.57
N THR A 502 -1.92 -3.90 -8.34
CA THR A 502 -1.36 -2.79 -7.57
C THR A 502 0.17 -2.81 -7.68
N CYS A 503 0.83 -1.78 -7.12
CA CYS A 503 2.29 -1.70 -7.09
C CYS A 503 2.94 -2.95 -6.45
N ASN A 504 2.28 -3.53 -5.44
CA ASN A 504 2.81 -4.66 -4.68
C ASN A 504 2.67 -6.01 -5.40
N ASP A 505 1.81 -6.10 -6.41
CA ASP A 505 1.59 -7.34 -7.17
C ASP A 505 2.74 -7.64 -8.13
N CYS A 506 3.44 -6.59 -8.59
CA CYS A 506 4.62 -6.73 -9.45
C CYS A 506 5.92 -6.79 -8.64
N HIS A 507 6.05 -6.00 -7.57
CA HIS A 507 7.23 -6.04 -6.68
C HIS A 507 6.86 -5.73 -5.22
N SER A 508 7.34 -6.55 -4.29
CA SER A 508 7.05 -6.44 -2.86
C SER A 508 7.55 -5.12 -2.26
N SER A 509 6.74 -4.42 -1.47
CA SER A 509 7.13 -3.19 -0.76
C SER A 509 8.18 -3.44 0.34
N HIS A 510 8.23 -4.65 0.89
CA HIS A 510 9.15 -5.00 1.99
C HIS A 510 10.45 -5.66 1.50
N GLU A 511 10.49 -6.18 0.28
CA GLU A 511 11.67 -6.86 -0.31
C GLU A 511 12.10 -6.22 -1.63
N ILE A 512 11.66 -4.98 -1.90
CA ILE A 512 11.99 -4.27 -3.13
C ILE A 512 13.51 -4.15 -3.24
N SER A 513 14.06 -4.53 -4.39
CA SER A 513 15.50 -4.53 -4.65
C SER A 513 15.81 -3.59 -5.82
N ARG A 514 17.09 -3.30 -6.01
CA ARG A 514 17.52 -2.42 -7.10
C ARG A 514 17.25 -3.05 -8.46
N THR A 515 16.80 -2.22 -9.40
CA THR A 515 16.47 -2.61 -10.77
C THR A 515 17.68 -2.99 -11.62
N ASP A 516 18.90 -2.61 -11.21
CA ASP A 516 20.15 -2.96 -11.87
C ASP A 516 20.64 -4.38 -11.54
N ARG A 517 20.05 -5.02 -10.52
CA ARG A 517 20.35 -6.42 -10.24
C ARG A 517 19.60 -7.34 -11.19
N SER A 518 20.30 -8.31 -11.75
CA SER A 518 19.75 -9.21 -12.76
C SER A 518 18.74 -10.22 -12.23
N ASP A 519 18.81 -10.55 -10.95
CA ASP A 519 17.82 -11.39 -10.27
C ASP A 519 16.45 -10.70 -10.18
N PHE A 520 16.41 -9.37 -9.99
CA PHE A 520 15.17 -8.61 -9.91
C PHE A 520 14.37 -8.72 -11.21
N MET A 521 14.99 -8.37 -12.34
CA MET A 521 14.31 -8.38 -13.65
C MET A 521 13.89 -9.78 -14.09
N THR A 522 14.61 -10.82 -13.66
CA THR A 522 14.24 -12.21 -13.89
C THR A 522 13.02 -12.61 -13.04
N ARG A 523 12.95 -12.18 -11.78
CA ARG A 523 11.77 -12.40 -10.91
C ARG A 523 10.52 -11.71 -11.43
N ILE A 524 10.64 -10.49 -11.99
CA ILE A 524 9.49 -9.72 -12.51
C ILE A 524 8.73 -10.48 -13.61
N VAL A 525 9.44 -11.24 -14.46
CA VAL A 525 8.79 -12.05 -15.52
C VAL A 525 7.77 -13.03 -14.93
N ASN A 526 8.10 -13.65 -13.80
CA ASN A 526 7.20 -14.58 -13.11
C ASN A 526 6.01 -13.86 -12.46
N GLN A 527 6.18 -12.60 -12.04
CA GLN A 527 5.08 -11.81 -11.47
C GLN A 527 4.03 -11.47 -12.52
N CYS A 528 4.46 -11.11 -13.74
CA CYS A 528 3.55 -10.93 -14.86
C CYS A 528 2.71 -12.21 -15.11
N GLY A 529 3.36 -13.39 -15.04
CA GLY A 529 2.72 -14.69 -15.26
C GLY A 529 1.63 -15.07 -14.25
N ARG A 530 1.57 -14.46 -13.06
CA ARG A 530 0.49 -14.71 -12.09
C ARG A 530 -0.88 -14.26 -12.59
N CYS A 531 -0.91 -13.23 -13.43
CA CYS A 531 -2.13 -12.71 -14.03
C CYS A 531 -2.20 -13.01 -15.54
N HIS A 532 -1.05 -13.11 -16.21
CA HIS A 532 -0.90 -13.41 -17.64
C HIS A 532 -0.38 -14.84 -17.87
N GLU A 533 -1.01 -15.82 -17.23
CA GLU A 533 -0.54 -17.22 -17.22
C GLU A 533 -0.36 -17.77 -18.64
N GLU A 534 -1.41 -17.71 -19.47
CA GLU A 534 -1.39 -18.19 -20.86
C GLU A 534 -0.33 -17.48 -21.72
N GLN A 535 -0.19 -16.16 -21.59
CA GLN A 535 0.80 -15.40 -22.37
C GLN A 535 2.23 -15.71 -21.89
N SER A 536 2.41 -15.95 -20.59
CA SER A 536 3.67 -16.33 -19.98
C SER A 536 4.11 -17.73 -20.41
N GLU A 537 3.20 -18.71 -20.41
CA GLU A 537 3.47 -20.07 -20.90
C GLU A 537 3.94 -20.07 -22.36
N THR A 538 3.17 -19.41 -23.23
CA THR A 538 3.51 -19.30 -24.66
C THR A 538 4.79 -18.51 -24.90
N PHE A 539 5.09 -17.49 -24.09
CA PHE A 539 6.38 -16.79 -24.12
C PHE A 539 7.53 -17.73 -23.77
N PHE A 540 7.37 -18.56 -22.73
CA PHE A 540 8.39 -19.52 -22.29
C PHE A 540 8.65 -20.66 -23.29
N ASP A 541 7.75 -20.90 -24.24
CA ASP A 541 7.99 -21.81 -25.36
C ASP A 541 8.93 -21.23 -26.44
N THR A 542 9.03 -19.90 -26.51
CA THR A 542 9.87 -19.21 -27.49
C THR A 542 11.35 -19.27 -27.12
N PHE A 543 12.21 -18.90 -28.07
CA PHE A 543 13.65 -18.78 -27.81
C PHE A 543 13.94 -17.78 -26.68
N HIS A 544 13.30 -16.60 -26.69
CA HIS A 544 13.49 -15.58 -25.65
C HIS A 544 13.12 -16.11 -24.26
N GLY A 545 11.99 -16.80 -24.14
CA GLY A 545 11.54 -17.35 -22.88
C GLY A 545 12.42 -18.51 -22.38
N LYS A 546 12.79 -19.46 -23.24
CA LYS A 546 13.70 -20.56 -22.88
C LYS A 546 15.05 -20.06 -22.41
N VAL A 547 15.64 -19.12 -23.13
CA VAL A 547 16.95 -18.54 -22.79
C VAL A 547 16.86 -17.65 -21.54
N SER A 548 15.72 -16.98 -21.31
CA SER A 548 15.45 -16.27 -20.05
C SER A 548 15.34 -17.21 -18.86
N ARG A 549 14.72 -18.39 -19.00
CA ARG A 549 14.67 -19.43 -17.94
C ARG A 549 16.05 -19.98 -17.59
N LEU A 550 16.97 -20.02 -18.55
CA LEU A 550 18.36 -20.41 -18.33
C LEU A 550 19.19 -19.30 -17.65
N GLY A 551 18.58 -18.18 -17.27
CA GLY A 551 19.24 -17.09 -16.54
C GLY A 551 19.93 -16.06 -17.42
N SER A 552 19.67 -16.06 -18.74
CA SER A 552 20.28 -15.07 -19.63
C SER A 552 19.67 -13.67 -19.43
N GLU A 553 20.52 -12.72 -19.10
CA GLU A 553 20.16 -11.30 -18.97
C GLU A 553 19.84 -10.66 -20.33
N ARG A 554 20.52 -11.11 -21.39
CA ARG A 554 20.44 -10.51 -22.74
C ARG A 554 19.20 -10.92 -23.53
N ALA A 555 18.51 -11.99 -23.12
CA ALA A 555 17.26 -12.38 -23.75
C ALA A 555 16.14 -11.42 -23.33
N ALA A 556 15.37 -10.97 -24.31
CA ALA A 556 14.22 -10.09 -24.09
C ALA A 556 13.21 -10.75 -23.15
N LYS A 557 12.67 -9.95 -22.23
CA LYS A 557 11.66 -10.29 -21.22
C LYS A 557 10.39 -9.49 -21.50
N CYS A 558 9.33 -9.77 -20.74
CA CYS A 558 8.04 -9.11 -20.93
C CYS A 558 8.15 -7.58 -20.95
N HIS A 559 8.92 -7.01 -20.02
CA HIS A 559 9.08 -5.56 -19.88
C HIS A 559 9.96 -4.91 -20.96
N ASP A 560 10.88 -5.65 -21.59
CA ASP A 560 11.69 -5.13 -22.70
C ASP A 560 10.84 -4.83 -23.94
N CYS A 561 9.77 -5.61 -24.11
CA CYS A 561 8.79 -5.46 -25.17
C CYS A 561 7.65 -4.52 -24.79
N HIS A 562 7.04 -4.67 -23.62
CA HIS A 562 5.81 -3.97 -23.22
C HIS A 562 6.05 -2.67 -22.43
N GLY A 563 7.25 -2.45 -21.92
CA GLY A 563 7.54 -1.43 -20.90
C GLY A 563 7.30 -1.93 -19.48
N THR A 564 7.51 -1.06 -18.50
CA THR A 564 7.43 -1.40 -17.06
C THR A 564 6.15 -0.86 -16.42
N HIS A 565 6.07 0.47 -16.24
CA HIS A 565 4.93 1.12 -15.60
C HIS A 565 3.95 1.74 -16.60
N GLY A 566 4.37 2.01 -17.84
CA GLY A 566 3.56 2.65 -18.89
C GLY A 566 3.11 1.66 -19.97
N ILE A 567 2.57 0.51 -19.57
CA ILE A 567 2.21 -0.55 -20.51
C ILE A 567 0.96 -0.14 -21.28
N LEU A 568 1.07 -0.02 -22.60
CA LEU A 568 0.01 0.42 -23.51
C LEU A 568 -0.38 -0.70 -24.48
N PRO A 569 -1.62 -0.71 -24.99
CA PRO A 569 -2.06 -1.77 -25.88
C PRO A 569 -1.39 -1.63 -27.27
N PRO A 570 -1.19 -2.72 -28.03
CA PRO A 570 -0.45 -2.68 -29.31
C PRO A 570 -1.08 -1.81 -30.41
N TRP A 571 -2.35 -1.43 -30.29
CA TRP A 571 -3.00 -0.51 -31.23
C TRP A 571 -2.78 0.97 -30.89
N ASP A 572 -2.31 1.29 -29.68
CA ASP A 572 -1.99 2.66 -29.30
C ASP A 572 -0.70 3.10 -30.02
N PRO A 573 -0.69 4.23 -30.76
CA PRO A 573 0.50 4.72 -31.44
C PRO A 573 1.71 4.94 -30.53
N LYS A 574 1.50 5.23 -29.24
CA LYS A 574 2.56 5.43 -28.23
C LYS A 574 3.09 4.12 -27.65
N SER A 575 2.43 2.98 -27.90
CA SER A 575 2.91 1.69 -27.42
C SER A 575 4.24 1.32 -28.08
N THR A 576 5.15 0.72 -27.32
CA THR A 576 6.40 0.14 -27.84
C THR A 576 6.16 -0.97 -28.85
N LEU A 577 4.97 -1.58 -28.81
CA LEU A 577 4.53 -2.64 -29.73
C LEU A 577 3.55 -2.14 -30.79
N SER A 578 3.41 -0.82 -30.94
CA SER A 578 2.61 -0.24 -32.01
C SER A 578 3.17 -0.62 -33.37
N ARG A 579 2.32 -0.58 -34.41
CA ARG A 579 2.74 -0.86 -35.79
C ARG A 579 3.89 0.03 -36.26
N GLU A 580 4.02 1.22 -35.68
CA GLU A 580 5.06 2.19 -36.00
C GLU A 580 6.34 1.94 -35.17
N ASN A 581 6.21 1.55 -33.91
CA ASN A 581 7.34 1.46 -32.96
C ASN A 581 7.95 0.07 -32.83
N VAL A 582 7.23 -1.01 -33.19
CA VAL A 582 7.68 -2.39 -32.95
C VAL A 582 9.04 -2.71 -33.60
N VAL A 583 9.31 -2.16 -34.79
CA VAL A 583 10.59 -2.35 -35.48
C VAL A 583 11.74 -1.78 -34.67
N GLU A 584 11.56 -0.58 -34.10
CA GLU A 584 12.53 0.10 -33.26
C GLU A 584 12.74 -0.63 -31.93
N THR A 585 11.67 -1.15 -31.33
CA THR A 585 11.74 -2.00 -30.13
C THR A 585 12.61 -3.23 -30.36
N CYS A 586 12.40 -3.95 -31.47
CA CYS A 586 13.25 -5.10 -31.82
C CYS A 586 14.68 -4.68 -32.19
N ALA A 587 14.87 -3.50 -32.79
CA ALA A 587 16.16 -2.99 -33.23
C ALA A 587 17.15 -2.75 -32.08
N LYS A 588 16.65 -2.60 -30.85
CA LYS A 588 17.49 -2.50 -29.63
C LYS A 588 18.46 -3.67 -29.48
N CYS A 589 18.07 -4.86 -29.94
CA CYS A 589 18.92 -6.06 -29.91
C CYS A 589 19.23 -6.60 -31.32
N HIS A 590 18.33 -6.39 -32.29
CA HIS A 590 18.46 -6.89 -33.66
C HIS A 590 18.71 -5.73 -34.63
N SER A 591 19.98 -5.41 -34.88
CA SER A 591 20.40 -4.29 -35.74
C SER A 591 19.85 -4.31 -37.18
N GLY A 592 19.39 -5.47 -37.67
CA GLY A 592 18.73 -5.64 -38.97
C GLY A 592 17.19 -5.68 -38.92
N SER A 593 16.57 -5.25 -37.82
CA SER A 593 15.12 -5.30 -37.63
C SER A 593 14.37 -4.53 -38.72
N HIS A 594 13.38 -5.18 -39.34
CA HIS A 594 12.49 -4.60 -40.34
C HIS A 594 11.07 -5.18 -40.19
N ARG A 595 10.06 -4.62 -40.87
CA ARG A 595 8.65 -5.02 -40.67
C ARG A 595 8.35 -6.51 -40.83
N ARG A 596 8.95 -7.19 -41.82
CA ARG A 596 8.78 -8.65 -41.95
C ARG A 596 9.39 -9.47 -40.80
N PHE A 597 10.46 -8.96 -40.19
CA PHE A 597 11.12 -9.58 -39.04
C PHE A 597 10.33 -9.32 -37.76
N ALA A 598 9.95 -8.06 -37.52
CA ALA A 598 9.12 -7.66 -36.38
C ALA A 598 7.68 -8.20 -36.45
N GLY A 599 7.23 -8.70 -37.61
CA GLY A 599 5.96 -9.42 -37.77
C GLY A 599 5.99 -10.86 -37.25
N TYR A 600 7.11 -11.32 -36.68
CA TYR A 600 7.20 -12.59 -35.98
C TYR A 600 6.28 -12.61 -34.75
N LEU A 601 5.50 -13.68 -34.61
CA LEU A 601 4.54 -13.84 -33.52
C LEU A 601 5.26 -14.38 -32.27
N THR A 602 5.57 -13.49 -31.34
CA THR A 602 6.37 -13.77 -30.12
C THR A 602 5.68 -14.62 -29.05
N HIS A 603 4.40 -14.96 -29.24
CA HIS A 603 3.63 -15.89 -28.39
C HIS A 603 2.98 -17.02 -29.21
N ALA A 604 3.46 -17.29 -30.43
CA ALA A 604 2.93 -18.39 -31.21
C ALA A 604 3.30 -19.73 -30.56
N THR A 605 2.28 -20.54 -30.26
CA THR A 605 2.45 -21.86 -29.66
C THR A 605 1.90 -22.95 -30.56
N HIS A 606 2.51 -24.13 -30.49
CA HIS A 606 2.07 -25.34 -31.18
C HIS A 606 0.94 -26.06 -30.43
N HIS A 607 0.47 -25.52 -29.29
CA HIS A 607 -0.65 -26.06 -28.53
C HIS A 607 -2.02 -25.56 -29.03
N ASP A 608 -2.07 -24.41 -29.70
CA ASP A 608 -3.31 -23.82 -30.21
C ASP A 608 -3.52 -24.14 -31.70
N ARG A 609 -4.35 -25.15 -31.97
CA ARG A 609 -4.72 -25.58 -33.32
C ARG A 609 -5.61 -24.56 -34.07
N HIS A 610 -6.29 -23.67 -33.34
CA HIS A 610 -7.25 -22.73 -33.93
C HIS A 610 -6.56 -21.46 -34.40
N THR A 611 -5.67 -20.91 -33.57
CA THR A 611 -4.92 -19.70 -33.91
C THR A 611 -3.67 -20.01 -34.76
N TYR A 612 -3.00 -21.14 -34.51
CA TYR A 612 -1.76 -21.54 -35.20
C TYR A 612 -1.81 -22.95 -35.79
N PRO A 613 -2.75 -23.25 -36.72
CA PRO A 613 -2.99 -24.60 -37.24
C PRO A 613 -1.75 -25.23 -37.88
N TRP A 614 -0.99 -24.46 -38.65
CA TRP A 614 0.22 -24.96 -39.32
C TRP A 614 1.35 -25.30 -38.35
N LEU A 615 1.52 -24.50 -37.30
CA LEU A 615 2.54 -24.73 -36.27
C LEU A 615 2.19 -25.97 -35.44
N PHE A 616 0.91 -26.13 -35.06
CA PHE A 616 0.40 -27.29 -34.35
C PHE A 616 0.70 -28.59 -35.11
N TRP A 617 0.25 -28.69 -36.37
CA TRP A 617 0.42 -29.92 -37.14
C TRP A 617 1.88 -30.23 -37.45
N SER A 618 2.68 -29.21 -37.80
CA SER A 618 4.09 -29.41 -38.10
C SER A 618 4.86 -29.95 -36.88
N PHE A 619 4.60 -29.41 -35.69
CA PHE A 619 5.25 -29.87 -34.46
C PHE A 619 4.90 -31.33 -34.14
N TRP A 620 3.62 -31.69 -34.19
CA TRP A 620 3.16 -33.04 -33.85
C TRP A 620 3.62 -34.08 -34.88
N VAL A 621 3.67 -33.72 -36.17
CA VAL A 621 4.23 -34.60 -37.22
C VAL A 621 5.71 -34.85 -36.98
N MET A 622 6.50 -33.80 -36.74
CA MET A 622 7.94 -33.94 -36.49
C MET A 622 8.23 -34.72 -35.20
N THR A 623 7.45 -34.48 -34.15
CA THR A 623 7.57 -35.19 -32.87
C THR A 623 7.22 -36.67 -33.05
N GLY A 624 6.14 -36.98 -33.77
CA GLY A 624 5.76 -38.35 -34.11
C GLY A 624 6.83 -39.07 -34.92
N LEU A 625 7.43 -38.39 -35.90
CA LEU A 625 8.55 -38.93 -36.68
C LEU A 625 9.78 -39.23 -35.80
N LEU A 626 10.13 -38.32 -34.89
CA LEU A 626 11.26 -38.50 -33.98
C LEU A 626 11.03 -39.66 -33.01
N ILE A 627 9.87 -39.70 -32.35
CA ILE A 627 9.53 -40.80 -31.42
C ILE A 627 9.46 -42.12 -32.17
N GLY A 628 8.86 -42.14 -33.36
CA GLY A 628 8.77 -43.34 -34.19
C GLY A 628 10.14 -43.89 -34.58
N THR A 629 11.04 -43.02 -35.07
CA THR A 629 12.40 -43.42 -35.47
C THR A 629 13.24 -43.90 -34.29
N LEU A 630 13.21 -43.19 -33.15
CA LEU A 630 13.93 -43.60 -31.93
C LEU A 630 13.37 -44.91 -31.35
N SER A 631 12.04 -45.04 -31.28
CA SER A 631 11.40 -46.26 -30.77
C SER A 631 11.70 -47.46 -31.66
N PHE A 632 11.66 -47.29 -32.98
CA PHE A 632 12.03 -48.34 -33.92
C PHE A 632 13.50 -48.76 -33.75
N GLY A 633 14.43 -47.80 -33.68
CA GLY A 633 15.85 -48.08 -33.45
C GLY A 633 16.10 -48.80 -32.13
N LEU A 634 15.43 -48.38 -31.05
CA LEU A 634 15.56 -49.00 -29.73
C LEU A 634 14.98 -50.42 -29.72
N LEU A 635 13.77 -50.62 -30.26
CA LEU A 635 13.13 -51.94 -30.39
C LEU A 635 13.96 -52.88 -31.25
N HIS A 636 14.50 -52.39 -32.37
CA HIS A 636 15.40 -53.15 -33.23
C HIS A 636 16.67 -53.58 -32.47
N THR A 637 17.29 -52.66 -31.73
CA THR A 637 18.50 -52.93 -30.93
C THR A 637 18.21 -53.93 -29.82
N VAL A 638 17.10 -53.78 -29.10
CA VAL A 638 16.68 -54.72 -28.05
C VAL A 638 16.37 -56.09 -28.63
N ALA A 639 15.65 -56.17 -29.76
CA ALA A 639 15.37 -57.43 -30.44
C ALA A 639 16.67 -58.12 -30.91
N TRP A 640 17.64 -57.35 -31.40
CA TRP A 640 18.96 -57.85 -31.77
C TRP A 640 19.74 -58.37 -30.56
N LEU A 641 19.77 -57.65 -29.44
CA LEU A 641 20.41 -58.08 -28.19
C LEU A 641 19.77 -59.34 -27.60
N ILE A 642 18.43 -59.41 -27.59
CA ILE A 642 17.69 -60.60 -27.13
C ILE A 642 18.04 -61.79 -28.01
N ARG A 643 18.08 -61.61 -29.33
CA ARG A 643 18.51 -62.66 -30.27
C ARG A 643 19.92 -63.15 -29.93
N LEU A 644 20.86 -62.23 -29.73
CA LEU A 644 22.26 -62.55 -29.39
C LEU A 644 22.38 -63.33 -28.08
N TRP A 645 21.58 -62.96 -27.08
CA TRP A 645 21.58 -63.62 -25.78
C TRP A 645 20.94 -65.00 -25.81
N LEU A 646 19.85 -65.15 -26.57
CA LEU A 646 19.14 -66.43 -26.73
C LEU A 646 19.94 -67.46 -27.54
N THR A 647 20.76 -67.02 -28.51
CA THR A 647 21.60 -67.94 -29.29
C THR A 647 22.98 -68.18 -28.68
N ARG A 648 23.27 -67.67 -27.47
CA ARG A 648 24.61 -67.73 -26.82
C ARG A 648 25.25 -69.13 -26.80
N ASP A 649 24.46 -70.19 -26.69
CA ASP A 649 24.97 -71.56 -26.65
C ASP A 649 25.33 -72.13 -28.03
N GLU A 650 24.82 -71.54 -29.13
CA GLU A 650 25.23 -71.86 -30.51
C GLU A 650 26.68 -71.39 -30.79
N TRP A 651 27.25 -70.54 -29.93
CA TRP A 651 28.61 -69.97 -30.06
C TRP A 651 29.69 -70.74 -29.29
N ARG A 652 29.42 -71.93 -28.72
CA ARG A 652 30.39 -72.71 -27.91
C ARG A 652 31.19 -73.87 -28.58
N PRO A 653 31.03 -74.25 -29.88
CA PRO A 653 31.82 -75.36 -30.47
C PRO A 653 33.24 -74.98 -30.96
N HIS A 654 33.68 -73.72 -30.83
CA HIS A 654 34.80 -73.20 -31.63
C HIS A 654 36.20 -73.61 -31.19
N ARG A 655 36.41 -74.04 -29.94
CA ARG A 655 37.72 -74.54 -29.51
C ARG A 655 38.11 -75.85 -30.23
N ALA A 656 37.14 -76.73 -30.47
CA ALA A 656 37.37 -77.95 -31.24
C ALA A 656 37.66 -77.62 -32.71
N ALA A 657 36.83 -76.77 -33.33
CA ALA A 657 37.01 -76.29 -34.69
C ALA A 657 38.32 -75.52 -34.91
N ALA A 658 38.75 -74.71 -33.95
CA ALA A 658 40.03 -73.99 -33.98
C ALA A 658 41.22 -74.97 -33.97
N ILE A 659 41.15 -76.02 -33.15
CA ILE A 659 42.15 -77.09 -33.10
C ILE A 659 42.13 -77.91 -34.40
N ALA A 660 40.95 -78.19 -34.97
CA ALA A 660 40.80 -78.90 -36.23
C ALA A 660 41.40 -78.11 -37.41
N ALA A 661 41.10 -76.81 -37.50
CA ALA A 661 41.71 -75.91 -38.47
C ALA A 661 43.23 -75.85 -38.32
N ALA A 662 43.75 -75.69 -37.10
CA ALA A 662 45.20 -75.67 -36.87
C ALA A 662 45.87 -76.97 -37.32
N ARG A 663 45.24 -78.13 -37.09
CA ARG A 663 45.73 -79.44 -37.58
C ARG A 663 45.67 -79.56 -39.09
N ALA A 664 44.60 -79.05 -39.71
CA ALA A 664 44.43 -79.05 -41.15
C ALA A 664 45.51 -78.20 -41.84
N LEU A 665 45.79 -77.02 -41.27
CA LEU A 665 46.85 -76.11 -41.72
C LEU A 665 48.24 -76.77 -41.58
N ASP A 666 48.54 -77.40 -40.43
CA ASP A 666 49.80 -78.14 -40.21
C ASP A 666 49.95 -79.33 -41.18
N GLY A 667 48.85 -80.05 -41.48
CA GLY A 667 48.82 -81.19 -42.39
C GLY A 667 49.19 -80.84 -43.83
N LEU A 668 48.89 -79.62 -44.27
CA LEU A 668 49.33 -79.08 -45.57
C LEU A 668 50.67 -78.33 -45.50
N LYS A 669 51.39 -78.42 -44.37
CA LYS A 669 52.67 -77.74 -44.12
C LYS A 669 52.58 -76.22 -44.04
N GLY A 670 51.48 -75.69 -43.49
CA GLY A 670 51.41 -74.30 -43.06
C GLY A 670 52.48 -74.02 -41.99
N GLU A 671 53.20 -72.91 -42.13
CA GLU A 671 54.25 -72.52 -41.20
C GLU A 671 53.71 -71.68 -40.04
N ASP A 672 54.39 -71.73 -38.90
CA ASP A 672 54.10 -70.96 -37.69
C ASP A 672 52.61 -70.98 -37.29
N VAL A 673 51.99 -72.16 -37.30
CA VAL A 673 50.56 -72.28 -36.95
C VAL A 673 50.34 -72.01 -35.46
N VAL A 674 49.53 -71.01 -35.14
CA VAL A 674 49.22 -70.60 -33.77
C VAL A 674 47.71 -70.48 -33.57
N VAL A 675 47.24 -70.91 -32.41
CA VAL A 675 45.86 -70.72 -31.98
C VAL A 675 45.87 -69.84 -30.74
N LEU A 676 45.21 -68.68 -30.82
CA LEU A 676 45.06 -67.73 -29.72
C LEU A 676 43.62 -67.76 -29.22
N ASP A 677 43.45 -67.96 -27.92
CA ASP A 677 42.20 -67.72 -27.21
C ASP A 677 42.14 -66.24 -26.82
N VAL A 678 41.28 -65.50 -27.49
CA VAL A 678 41.05 -64.08 -27.29
C VAL A 678 39.70 -63.80 -26.66
N SER A 679 38.99 -64.81 -26.15
CA SER A 679 37.65 -64.65 -25.55
C SER A 679 37.61 -63.65 -24.37
N GLU A 680 38.71 -63.53 -23.63
CA GLU A 680 38.86 -62.57 -22.52
C GLU A 680 39.41 -61.20 -22.98
N VAL A 681 39.86 -61.09 -24.24
CA VAL A 681 40.57 -59.90 -24.77
C VAL A 681 39.76 -59.19 -25.86
N SER A 682 38.98 -59.94 -26.65
CA SER A 682 38.18 -59.47 -27.76
C SER A 682 36.69 -59.72 -27.49
N PRO A 683 35.84 -58.67 -27.54
CA PRO A 683 34.40 -58.84 -27.40
C PRO A 683 33.72 -59.34 -28.69
N ILE A 684 34.49 -59.55 -29.78
CA ILE A 684 33.98 -59.82 -31.13
C ILE A 684 34.22 -61.26 -31.55
N THR A 685 35.35 -61.86 -31.14
CA THR A 685 35.71 -63.24 -31.51
C THR A 685 36.40 -63.94 -30.35
N GLU A 686 36.27 -65.27 -30.25
CA GLU A 686 36.83 -66.06 -29.15
C GLU A 686 38.18 -66.68 -29.50
N PHE A 687 38.40 -67.08 -30.76
CA PHE A 687 39.63 -67.73 -31.18
C PHE A 687 40.18 -67.16 -32.50
N PHE A 688 41.49 -66.90 -32.52
CA PHE A 688 42.25 -66.69 -33.75
C PHE A 688 43.08 -67.92 -34.09
N VAL A 689 43.03 -68.37 -35.34
CA VAL A 689 43.97 -69.36 -35.88
C VAL A 689 44.80 -68.68 -36.95
N LEU A 690 46.12 -68.66 -36.76
CA LEU A 690 47.07 -67.96 -37.61
C LEU A 690 48.00 -68.97 -38.27
N ALA A 691 48.22 -68.87 -39.57
CA ALA A 691 49.20 -69.69 -40.30
C ALA A 691 49.88 -68.91 -41.42
N THR A 692 51.09 -69.31 -41.79
CA THR A 692 51.86 -68.74 -42.90
C THR A 692 51.88 -69.70 -44.08
N GLY A 693 51.57 -69.23 -45.28
CA GLY A 693 51.77 -69.94 -46.54
C GLY A 693 53.00 -69.41 -47.31
N ASP A 694 53.63 -70.29 -48.08
CA ASP A 694 54.87 -69.97 -48.83
C ASP A 694 54.64 -69.09 -50.06
N ASN A 695 53.47 -69.20 -50.69
CA ASN A 695 53.10 -68.47 -51.89
C ASN A 695 51.57 -68.39 -52.00
N ALA A 696 51.08 -67.61 -52.96
CA ALA A 696 49.65 -67.36 -53.11
C ALA A 696 48.78 -68.61 -53.30
N ARG A 697 49.29 -69.64 -54.00
CA ARG A 697 48.57 -70.92 -54.15
C ARG A 697 48.56 -71.69 -52.83
N HIS A 698 49.66 -71.66 -52.08
CA HIS A 698 49.76 -72.31 -50.78
C HIS A 698 48.80 -71.66 -49.76
N VAL A 699 48.72 -70.33 -49.72
CA VAL A 699 47.78 -69.59 -48.86
C VAL A 699 46.32 -69.96 -49.17
N LYS A 700 45.94 -69.97 -50.46
CA LYS A 700 44.59 -70.38 -50.88
C LYS A 700 44.28 -71.83 -50.47
N ALA A 701 45.19 -72.76 -50.74
CA ALA A 701 45.02 -74.17 -50.40
C ALA A 701 44.88 -74.40 -48.88
N LEU A 702 45.69 -73.70 -48.06
CA LEU A 702 45.62 -73.76 -46.60
C LEU A 702 44.26 -73.28 -46.08
N ALA A 703 43.77 -72.15 -46.58
CA ALA A 703 42.49 -71.60 -46.16
C ALA A 703 41.30 -72.48 -46.60
N GLU A 704 41.32 -73.01 -47.82
CA GLU A 704 40.31 -73.96 -48.31
C GLU A 704 40.30 -75.27 -47.51
N GLU A 705 41.47 -75.76 -47.12
CA GLU A 705 41.59 -76.97 -46.31
C GLU A 705 41.12 -76.76 -44.87
N ALA A 706 41.40 -75.61 -44.26
CA ALA A 706 40.84 -75.25 -42.97
C ALA A 706 39.30 -75.18 -43.02
N ILE A 707 38.74 -74.62 -44.10
CA ILE A 707 37.30 -74.61 -44.34
C ILE A 707 36.76 -76.04 -44.46
N ARG A 708 37.44 -76.90 -45.23
CA ARG A 708 37.04 -78.30 -45.43
C ARG A 708 37.02 -79.07 -44.11
N ALA A 709 38.07 -78.92 -43.29
CA ALA A 709 38.19 -79.58 -41.99
C ALA A 709 37.08 -79.16 -41.02
N ILE A 710 36.76 -77.87 -40.95
CA ILE A 710 35.67 -77.38 -40.10
C ILE A 710 34.30 -77.80 -40.64
N ARG A 711 34.14 -77.91 -41.96
CA ARG A 711 32.91 -78.39 -42.58
C ARG A 711 32.58 -79.84 -42.19
N GLU A 712 33.59 -80.68 -41.99
CA GLU A 712 33.40 -82.04 -41.48
C GLU A 712 32.89 -82.06 -40.03
N GLU A 713 33.15 -81.00 -39.25
CA GLU A 713 32.60 -80.79 -37.90
C GLU A 713 31.20 -80.15 -37.92
N GLY A 714 30.62 -79.91 -39.10
CA GLY A 714 29.25 -79.43 -39.27
C GLY A 714 29.09 -77.91 -39.34
N ALA A 715 30.17 -77.13 -39.41
CA ALA A 715 30.11 -75.67 -39.48
C ALA A 715 30.54 -75.11 -40.85
N SER A 716 29.89 -74.03 -41.29
CA SER A 716 30.25 -73.29 -42.51
C SER A 716 30.64 -71.85 -42.15
N PRO A 717 31.57 -71.22 -42.89
CA PRO A 717 32.00 -69.86 -42.60
C PRO A 717 30.92 -68.84 -42.96
N ASP A 718 30.82 -67.79 -42.14
CA ASP A 718 29.94 -66.63 -42.35
C ASP A 718 30.47 -65.74 -43.48
N SER A 719 31.79 -65.55 -43.54
CA SER A 719 32.42 -64.82 -44.62
C SER A 719 33.82 -65.36 -44.96
N ARG A 720 34.28 -65.08 -46.19
CA ARG A 720 35.61 -65.47 -46.69
C ARG A 720 36.17 -64.33 -47.53
N GLU A 721 37.34 -63.83 -47.17
CA GLU A 721 37.98 -62.74 -47.91
C GLU A 721 39.45 -63.08 -48.22
N GLY A 722 39.99 -62.48 -49.29
CA GLY A 722 41.40 -62.64 -49.69
C GLY A 722 41.76 -63.95 -50.43
N LEU A 723 40.85 -64.94 -50.46
CA LEU A 723 41.09 -66.26 -51.07
C LEU A 723 41.53 -66.23 -52.55
N GLU A 724 41.05 -65.26 -53.34
CA GLU A 724 41.36 -65.18 -54.76
C GLU A 724 42.73 -64.55 -55.04
N GLN A 725 43.15 -63.59 -54.20
CA GLN A 725 44.45 -62.90 -54.34
C GLN A 725 45.60 -63.73 -53.74
N GLY A 726 45.34 -64.51 -52.68
CA GLY A 726 46.31 -65.42 -52.06
C GLY A 726 47.48 -64.75 -51.32
N ALA A 727 47.57 -63.42 -51.28
CA ALA A 727 48.53 -62.72 -50.41
C ALA A 727 48.17 -62.86 -48.92
N TRP A 728 46.88 -62.94 -48.64
CA TRP A 728 46.30 -63.22 -47.32
C TRP A 728 44.91 -63.83 -47.56
N ALA A 729 44.42 -64.60 -46.61
CA ALA A 729 43.05 -65.08 -46.58
C ALA A 729 42.53 -65.03 -45.15
N VAL A 730 41.32 -64.52 -44.98
CA VAL A 730 40.58 -64.63 -43.71
C VAL A 730 39.32 -65.43 -43.94
N VAL A 731 39.07 -66.35 -43.02
CA VAL A 731 37.85 -67.13 -42.97
C VAL A 731 37.19 -66.85 -41.63
N ASP A 732 36.02 -66.21 -41.68
CA ASP A 732 35.28 -65.77 -40.52
C ASP A 732 34.11 -66.71 -40.26
N TYR A 733 34.03 -67.22 -39.03
CA TYR A 733 32.91 -68.00 -38.53
C TYR A 733 32.15 -67.27 -37.40
N GLY A 734 32.51 -66.01 -37.11
CA GLY A 734 32.07 -65.22 -35.97
C GLY A 734 33.04 -65.34 -34.79
N PRO A 735 32.84 -66.31 -33.87
CA PRO A 735 33.70 -66.48 -32.70
C PRO A 735 35.00 -67.27 -33.00
N LEU A 736 35.22 -67.69 -34.25
CA LEU A 736 36.49 -68.22 -34.75
C LEU A 736 36.88 -67.50 -36.04
N MET A 737 38.06 -66.91 -36.05
CA MET A 737 38.64 -66.28 -37.22
C MET A 737 39.96 -66.93 -37.61
N ILE A 738 40.04 -67.42 -38.84
CA ILE A 738 41.22 -68.11 -39.37
C ILE A 738 41.91 -67.19 -40.36
N HIS A 739 43.15 -66.82 -40.06
CA HIS A 739 43.98 -65.96 -40.86
C HIS A 739 45.15 -66.77 -41.43
N VAL A 740 45.20 -66.87 -42.75
CA VAL A 740 46.33 -67.45 -43.47
C VAL A 740 47.04 -66.34 -44.23
N PHE A 741 48.30 -66.10 -43.92
CA PHE A 741 49.07 -64.99 -44.48
C PHE A 741 50.22 -65.49 -45.36
N GLY A 742 50.58 -64.72 -46.39
CA GLY A 742 51.93 -64.76 -46.93
C GLY A 742 52.94 -64.18 -45.92
N ARG A 743 54.22 -64.54 -46.02
CA ARG A 743 55.27 -64.09 -45.07
C ARG A 743 55.31 -62.57 -44.89
N GLU A 744 55.20 -61.81 -45.99
CA GLU A 744 55.24 -60.35 -45.95
C GLU A 744 54.00 -59.77 -45.25
N GLN A 745 52.81 -60.32 -45.53
CA GLN A 745 51.55 -59.86 -44.94
C GLN A 745 51.47 -60.19 -43.45
N ARG A 746 51.98 -61.36 -43.01
CA ARG A 746 52.00 -61.71 -41.59
C ARG A 746 52.88 -60.75 -40.78
N ALA A 747 54.05 -60.39 -41.32
CA ALA A 747 54.95 -59.44 -40.69
C ALA A 747 54.39 -58.01 -40.68
N PHE A 748 53.63 -57.63 -41.73
CA PHE A 748 53.00 -56.31 -41.80
C PHE A 748 51.84 -56.15 -40.82
N TYR A 749 50.95 -57.14 -40.71
CA TYR A 749 49.76 -57.05 -39.84
C TYR A 749 50.04 -57.43 -38.38
N ASP A 750 51.03 -58.29 -38.13
CA ASP A 750 51.50 -58.74 -36.81
C ASP A 750 50.38 -58.94 -35.77
N LEU A 751 49.38 -59.74 -36.14
CA LEU A 751 48.23 -60.02 -35.27
C LEU A 751 48.63 -60.73 -33.97
N GLU A 752 49.79 -61.39 -33.95
CA GLU A 752 50.33 -62.03 -32.74
C GLU A 752 50.84 -61.01 -31.73
N MET A 753 51.35 -59.86 -32.17
CA MET A 753 51.67 -58.74 -31.29
C MET A 753 50.38 -58.02 -30.85
N LEU A 754 49.47 -57.74 -31.78
CA LEU A 754 48.24 -56.99 -31.50
C LEU A 754 47.30 -57.71 -30.52
N TRP A 755 47.23 -59.04 -30.61
CA TRP A 755 46.38 -59.90 -29.78
C TRP A 755 47.18 -60.84 -28.86
N GLY A 756 48.44 -60.51 -28.60
CA GLY A 756 49.39 -61.35 -27.85
C GLY A 756 49.04 -61.59 -26.38
N ASP A 757 48.13 -60.78 -25.82
CA ASP A 757 47.57 -60.97 -24.48
C ASP A 757 46.60 -62.18 -24.40
N GLY A 758 46.15 -62.70 -25.55
CA GLY A 758 45.34 -63.91 -25.64
C GLY A 758 46.12 -65.19 -25.31
N ALA A 759 45.47 -66.14 -24.64
CA ALA A 759 46.13 -67.38 -24.23
C ALA A 759 46.41 -68.31 -25.42
N LYS A 760 47.68 -68.70 -25.62
CA LYS A 760 48.05 -69.67 -26.66
C LYS A 760 47.46 -71.06 -26.36
N VAL A 761 46.60 -71.57 -27.24
CA VAL A 761 45.97 -72.88 -27.10
C VAL A 761 46.90 -73.97 -27.62
N ARG A 762 47.13 -75.02 -26.82
CA ARG A 762 47.89 -76.20 -27.25
C ARG A 762 47.05 -77.09 -28.16
N TRP A 763 47.44 -77.24 -29.42
CA TRP A 763 46.69 -77.99 -30.44
C TRP A 763 47.41 -79.26 -30.97
N LYS A 764 48.73 -79.41 -30.74
CA LYS A 764 49.52 -80.64 -30.99
C LYS A 764 49.47 -81.56 -29.75
N ALA A 765 49.04 -82.82 -29.90
CA ALA A 765 48.86 -83.74 -28.77
C ALA A 765 50.20 -84.26 -28.17
N PRO A 766 50.30 -84.53 -26.86
CA PRO A 766 51.42 -85.26 -26.27
C PRO A 766 51.23 -86.79 -26.42
N VAL A 767 52.25 -87.49 -26.92
CA VAL A 767 52.29 -88.97 -26.99
C VAL A 767 52.43 -89.54 -25.57
N ARG A 768 51.46 -90.35 -25.11
CA ARG A 768 51.53 -91.04 -23.82
C ARG A 768 52.19 -92.42 -23.99
N ARG A 769 53.42 -92.58 -23.46
CA ARG A 769 54.13 -93.88 -23.36
C ARG A 769 53.50 -94.76 -22.27
N ALA A 770 53.33 -96.05 -22.57
CA ALA A 770 52.99 -97.10 -21.62
C ALA A 770 54.10 -97.31 -20.56
N LYS A 771 53.72 -97.62 -19.32
CA LYS A 771 54.62 -98.25 -18.35
C LYS A 771 53.89 -99.37 -17.59
N ALA A 772 54.59 -100.50 -17.54
CA ALA A 772 54.21 -101.76 -16.94
C ALA A 772 54.32 -101.75 -15.40
N GLY A 773 53.49 -102.59 -14.77
CA GLY A 773 53.86 -103.51 -13.70
C GLY A 773 54.17 -102.96 -12.31
N GLY A 774 53.48 -103.53 -11.31
CA GLY A 774 54.13 -103.95 -10.06
C GLY A 774 53.80 -103.15 -8.81
N ASP A 775 52.93 -103.76 -8.00
CA ASP A 775 52.98 -103.88 -6.54
C ASP A 775 52.90 -102.66 -5.61
N GLY A 776 52.06 -102.83 -4.59
CA GLY A 776 52.51 -102.55 -3.23
C GLY A 776 51.63 -101.66 -2.36
N ALA A 777 50.74 -102.31 -1.62
CA ALA A 777 50.44 -102.09 -0.20
C ALA A 777 49.82 -100.75 0.30
N LYS A 778 48.66 -100.92 0.96
CA LYS A 778 48.25 -100.46 2.32
C LYS A 778 48.99 -99.22 2.88
N ALA A 779 48.33 -98.22 3.45
CA ALA A 779 47.23 -98.27 4.42
C ALA A 779 46.41 -96.97 4.40
#